data_AF-A0A0A9BSM1-F1
#
_entry.id   AF-A0A0A9BSM1-F1
#
_cell.length_a   1.000
_cell.length_b   1.000
_cell.length_c   1.000
_cell.angle_alpha   90.00
_cell.angle_beta   90.00
_cell.angle_gamma   90.00
#
_symmetry.space_group_name_H-M   'P 1'
#
loop_
_entity.id
_entity.type
_entity.pdbx_description
1 polymer ?
#
loop_
_entity_poly.entity_id
_entity_poly.type
_entity_poly.pdbx_seq_one_letter_code
_entity_poly.pdbx_strand_id
1 'polypeptide(L)'
;MLDVAAYSLLHFTLGLMQRPSLTNSYYHVWAVLLVTLRYSVKHGRPAGIALRQTPLVDLMSSFWAANILRSQIKLMLKIPVWLLWSINSARIIHGFVSSEHATASHKDNVRLVAEYMRREHRPSVATDPATMKGYRYLVLGEAKQKKEARPPHYGLELKPTHREKLITLEKIWEWERGDDGSTQGRRVSALLKDRNGMLRDLCLSFALYKLLRRRFYNLPIYETKLDKTKQLIFDGILADENARSTYNTYLESEEASRGKSGLGRDKRVFRITKAELSFLNDFFYSRHALIFANGFPFFRLFLSTLVVGAISYMAVAIHQYSKIAKQNELGKVRHGVVFTWVLLSLLGAKEIIEIAGYVFSDWTKVLLVCNYVQQPWWLRARVMEMVVRLLCRYSLVKRWHGRIGQYNLVFGLDHQRHRFASIDLPQQVQEAVLLSLRNLRNPSQQSYLDSALSAVPPAAHEKVHAKVNAVEGDVHRVLLWHIATCYCELHLAETRSIGVRRPWWVKVPRWVMIPLLWVMMPIVEYFRTRSTGVWTAPFVDQSGLEQMERKHYITAISLSQYCAHVLRLNPPLIPGNEILTKAVLDQVIVETHNALRRCYSISDTFARLQGMIQGQNNDQGKITNNQGMTQEQSGNGNKEDEASNNQGTAEGQRGKTKRDNGGAAQNTLLKMGSQLGQDLIDAADGNNEALWAFLAKHWAGYVLHLAQSTRASHHKLYLSTGGELMTHLWALLSHAGLMGAVAHGEMGTGATPIQEDQPQVLDLHPTS
;
A
#
# COMPACT_ATOMS: atom_id res chain seq x y z
N MET A 1 -8.03 12.53 15.37
CA MET A 1 -8.26 13.79 16.10
C MET A 1 -9.72 13.96 16.55
N LEU A 2 -10.72 13.91 15.65
CA LEU A 2 -12.14 14.09 16.01
C LEU A 2 -12.66 13.11 17.08
N ASP A 3 -12.17 11.87 17.09
CA ASP A 3 -12.55 10.84 18.05
C ASP A 3 -11.96 11.07 19.45
N VAL A 4 -10.67 11.46 19.53
CA VAL A 4 -10.04 11.86 20.78
C VAL A 4 -10.77 13.07 21.37
N ALA A 5 -11.10 14.05 20.52
CA ALA A 5 -11.90 15.18 20.92
C ALA A 5 -13.29 14.77 21.41
N ALA A 6 -14.02 13.91 20.68
CA ALA A 6 -15.34 13.43 21.08
C ALA A 6 -15.30 12.62 22.39
N TYR A 7 -14.28 11.80 22.60
CA TYR A 7 -14.05 11.04 23.82
C TYR A 7 -13.77 11.96 25.01
N SER A 8 -12.80 12.88 24.88
CA SER A 8 -12.47 13.85 25.92
C SER A 8 -13.66 14.75 26.25
N LEU A 9 -14.40 15.19 25.24
CA LEU A 9 -15.59 16.03 25.40
C LEU A 9 -16.74 15.26 26.06
N LEU A 10 -16.91 13.96 25.75
CA LEU A 10 -17.88 13.10 26.43
C LEU A 10 -17.50 12.92 27.92
N HIS A 11 -16.24 12.62 28.23
CA HIS A 11 -15.78 12.48 29.62
C HIS A 11 -15.82 13.80 30.41
N PHE A 12 -15.52 14.92 29.76
CA PHE A 12 -15.63 16.24 30.35
C PHE A 12 -17.09 16.61 30.64
N THR A 13 -18.00 16.39 29.68
CA THR A 13 -19.44 16.62 29.89
C THR A 13 -20.02 15.68 30.95
N LEU A 14 -19.59 14.42 30.98
CA LEU A 14 -19.86 13.45 32.05
C LEU A 14 -19.49 14.00 33.44
N GLY A 15 -18.29 14.56 33.60
CA GLY A 15 -17.82 15.13 34.87
C GLY A 15 -18.58 16.40 35.28
N LEU A 16 -18.99 17.23 34.32
CA LEU A 16 -19.78 18.43 34.59
C LEU A 16 -21.21 18.10 35.07
N MET A 17 -21.79 16.99 34.61
CA MET A 17 -23.17 16.58 34.95
C MET A 17 -23.31 16.01 36.37
N GLN A 18 -22.21 15.68 37.06
CA GLN A 18 -22.25 15.25 38.46
C GLN A 18 -22.44 16.42 39.46
N ARG A 19 -22.44 17.67 38.98
CA ARG A 19 -22.60 18.87 39.83
C ARG A 19 -24.08 19.31 39.87
N PRO A 20 -24.74 19.28 41.04
CA PRO A 20 -26.18 19.62 41.17
C PRO A 20 -26.55 21.07 40.78
N SER A 21 -25.58 22.00 40.79
CA SER A 21 -25.81 23.44 40.59
C SER A 21 -25.85 23.91 39.13
N LEU A 22 -25.71 23.01 38.14
CA LEU A 22 -25.55 23.32 36.71
C LEU A 22 -26.59 22.62 35.81
N THR A 23 -27.83 22.45 36.29
CA THR A 23 -28.93 21.71 35.62
C THR A 23 -29.57 22.45 34.44
N ASN A 24 -28.77 22.88 33.46
CA ASN A 24 -29.31 23.41 32.20
C ASN A 24 -29.78 22.25 31.29
N SER A 25 -30.97 22.37 30.67
CA SER A 25 -31.53 21.34 29.77
C SER A 25 -30.61 20.99 28.59
N TYR A 26 -29.69 21.89 28.20
CA TYR A 26 -28.70 21.64 27.15
C TYR A 26 -27.68 20.52 27.47
N TYR A 27 -27.31 20.31 28.74
CA TYR A 27 -26.36 19.25 29.09
C TYR A 27 -26.90 17.85 28.76
N HIS A 28 -28.21 17.65 28.96
CA HIS A 28 -28.91 16.39 28.62
C HIS A 28 -28.89 16.15 27.10
N VAL A 29 -29.08 17.22 26.32
CA VAL A 29 -28.98 17.19 24.86
C VAL A 29 -27.54 16.87 24.42
N TRP A 30 -26.54 17.50 25.03
CA TRP A 30 -25.12 17.26 24.70
C TRP A 30 -24.70 15.83 24.98
N ALA A 31 -25.15 15.23 26.09
CA ALA A 31 -24.85 13.84 26.40
C ALA A 31 -25.29 12.90 25.25
N VAL A 32 -26.52 13.05 24.78
CA VAL A 32 -27.05 12.21 23.67
C VAL A 32 -26.36 12.53 22.35
N LEU A 33 -26.12 13.80 22.03
CA LEU A 33 -25.40 14.19 20.82
C LEU A 33 -23.96 13.67 20.79
N LEU A 34 -23.25 13.74 21.92
CA LEU A 34 -21.86 13.26 22.03
C LEU A 34 -21.76 11.74 22.01
N VAL A 35 -22.68 11.02 22.66
CA VAL A 35 -22.75 9.55 22.55
C VAL A 35 -23.05 9.13 21.11
N THR A 36 -23.99 9.81 20.45
CA THR A 36 -24.32 9.57 19.04
C THR A 36 -23.13 9.88 18.14
N LEU A 37 -22.48 11.04 18.33
CA LEU A 37 -21.30 11.46 17.57
C LEU A 37 -20.12 10.50 17.78
N ARG A 38 -19.84 10.06 19.01
CA ARG A 38 -18.77 9.09 19.31
C ARG A 38 -18.99 7.79 18.56
N TYR A 39 -20.19 7.21 18.64
CA TYR A 39 -20.52 6.01 17.88
C TYR A 39 -20.36 6.29 16.38
N SER A 40 -20.93 7.38 15.88
CA SER A 40 -20.85 7.79 14.49
C SER A 40 -19.40 7.93 13.98
N VAL A 41 -18.51 8.59 14.72
CA VAL A 41 -17.10 8.80 14.32
C VAL A 41 -16.31 7.49 14.33
N LYS A 42 -16.60 6.59 15.27
CA LYS A 42 -15.96 5.28 15.39
C LYS A 42 -16.20 4.36 14.19
N HIS A 43 -17.26 4.60 13.40
CA HIS A 43 -17.51 3.87 12.16
C HIS A 43 -16.51 4.18 11.04
N GLY A 44 -15.81 5.31 11.13
CA GLY A 44 -14.71 5.66 10.22
C GLY A 44 -13.36 5.06 10.61
N ARG A 45 -13.25 4.29 11.71
CA ARG A 45 -11.99 3.68 12.14
C ARG A 45 -11.59 2.49 11.27
N PRO A 46 -10.28 2.28 11.08
CA PRO A 46 -9.81 1.03 10.50
C PRO A 46 -10.17 -0.19 11.34
N ALA A 47 -10.71 -1.24 10.72
CA ALA A 47 -11.30 -2.39 11.41
C ALA A 47 -10.28 -3.24 12.21
N GLY A 48 -8.99 -3.18 11.86
CA GLY A 48 -7.97 -4.15 12.29
C GLY A 48 -7.65 -4.24 13.80
N ILE A 49 -8.08 -3.28 14.62
CA ILE A 49 -7.78 -3.28 16.08
C ILE A 49 -9.04 -3.00 16.93
N ALA A 50 -10.04 -2.31 16.38
CA ALA A 50 -11.16 -1.78 17.16
C ALA A 50 -12.33 -2.76 17.41
N LEU A 51 -12.36 -3.91 16.73
CA LEU A 51 -13.52 -4.82 16.78
C LEU A 51 -13.59 -5.65 18.08
N ARG A 52 -12.44 -5.98 18.68
CA ARG A 52 -12.41 -6.87 19.86
C ARG A 52 -12.76 -6.19 21.19
N GLN A 53 -12.73 -4.86 21.30
CA GLN A 53 -12.72 -4.20 22.63
C GLN A 53 -13.82 -3.17 22.92
N THR A 54 -14.87 -3.01 22.10
CA THR A 54 -15.70 -1.80 22.25
C THR A 54 -17.24 -1.86 22.07
N PRO A 55 -17.92 -3.00 21.83
CA PRO A 55 -19.39 -2.98 21.79
C PRO A 55 -20.01 -2.74 23.17
N LEU A 56 -19.41 -3.30 24.23
CA LEU A 56 -19.89 -3.17 25.61
C LEU A 56 -19.83 -1.71 26.09
N VAL A 57 -18.74 -1.00 25.79
CA VAL A 57 -18.59 0.42 26.14
C VAL A 57 -19.62 1.29 25.43
N ASP A 58 -19.89 1.04 24.15
CA ASP A 58 -20.91 1.79 23.40
C ASP A 58 -22.31 1.52 23.98
N LEU A 59 -22.62 0.25 24.26
CA LEU A 59 -23.88 -0.17 24.87
C LEU A 59 -24.08 0.48 26.26
N MET A 60 -23.04 0.44 27.10
CA MET A 60 -23.05 1.04 28.43
C MET A 60 -23.21 2.56 28.37
N SER A 61 -22.52 3.23 27.44
CA SER A 61 -22.68 4.68 27.23
C SER A 61 -24.09 5.04 26.74
N SER A 62 -24.71 4.19 25.92
CA SER A 62 -26.10 4.36 25.48
C SER A 62 -27.07 4.17 26.63
N PHE A 63 -26.90 3.13 27.45
CA PHE A 63 -27.73 2.89 28.64
C PHE A 63 -27.61 4.03 29.65
N TRP A 64 -26.40 4.56 29.85
CA TRP A 64 -26.19 5.70 30.72
C TRP A 64 -26.89 6.96 30.21
N ALA A 65 -26.81 7.24 28.91
CA ALA A 65 -27.56 8.34 28.30
C ALA A 65 -29.08 8.18 28.47
N ALA A 66 -29.59 6.94 28.39
CA ALA A 66 -30.99 6.62 28.67
C ALA A 66 -31.38 6.92 30.13
N ASN A 67 -30.48 6.64 31.08
CA ASN A 67 -30.71 6.92 32.49
C ASN A 67 -30.82 8.43 32.76
N ILE A 68 -29.95 9.24 32.14
CA ILE A 68 -30.03 10.70 32.23
C ILE A 68 -31.32 11.23 31.64
N LEU A 69 -31.81 10.64 30.57
CA LEU A 69 -33.05 11.02 29.91
C LEU A 69 -34.32 10.85 30.78
N ARG A 70 -34.20 10.14 31.92
CA ARG A 70 -35.28 10.00 32.91
C ARG A 70 -35.40 11.23 33.84
N SER A 71 -34.42 12.11 33.88
CA SER A 71 -34.46 13.35 34.68
C SER A 71 -35.46 14.39 34.12
N GLN A 72 -35.69 15.49 34.85
CA GLN A 72 -36.63 16.53 34.43
C GLN A 72 -36.11 17.37 33.25
N ILE A 73 -36.42 16.90 32.03
CA ILE A 73 -36.20 17.64 30.77
C ILE A 73 -37.53 18.28 30.33
N LYS A 74 -37.48 19.51 29.83
CA LYS A 74 -38.65 20.19 29.24
C LYS A 74 -39.25 19.34 28.11
N LEU A 75 -40.57 19.20 28.11
CA LEU A 75 -41.32 18.32 27.19
C LEU A 75 -40.93 18.53 25.70
N MET A 76 -40.71 19.79 25.31
CA MET A 76 -40.31 20.20 23.94
C MET A 76 -38.99 19.56 23.46
N LEU A 77 -38.03 19.32 24.38
CA LEU A 77 -36.75 18.67 24.04
C LEU A 77 -36.77 17.17 24.33
N LYS A 78 -37.70 16.69 25.17
CA LYS A 78 -37.78 15.29 25.59
C LYS A 78 -38.06 14.36 24.42
N ILE A 79 -39.06 14.66 23.58
CA ILE A 79 -39.45 13.82 22.44
C ILE A 79 -38.32 13.71 21.40
N PRO A 80 -37.75 14.83 20.89
CA PRO A 80 -36.62 14.78 19.96
C PRO A 80 -35.42 13.98 20.48
N VAL A 81 -35.06 14.14 21.76
CA VAL A 81 -33.88 13.49 22.33
C VAL A 81 -34.10 11.98 22.53
N TRP A 82 -35.29 11.56 22.98
CA TRP A 82 -35.65 10.15 23.08
C TRP A 82 -35.70 9.46 21.71
N LEU A 83 -36.18 10.16 20.68
CA LEU A 83 -36.17 9.65 19.31
C LEU A 83 -34.74 9.42 18.82
N LEU A 84 -33.87 10.43 18.97
CA LEU A 84 -32.46 10.33 18.55
C LEU A 84 -31.73 9.20 19.29
N TRP A 85 -31.94 9.09 20.61
CA TRP A 85 -31.38 8.01 21.42
C TRP A 85 -31.88 6.64 20.96
N SER A 86 -33.17 6.47 20.69
CA SER A 86 -33.76 5.19 20.28
C SER A 86 -33.19 4.71 18.96
N ILE A 87 -33.08 5.60 17.97
CA ILE A 87 -32.49 5.28 16.65
C ILE A 87 -31.01 4.94 16.81
N ASN A 88 -30.26 5.70 17.63
CA ASN A 88 -28.85 5.42 17.87
C ASN A 88 -28.64 4.07 18.58
N SER A 89 -29.49 3.73 19.55
CA SER A 89 -29.47 2.42 20.24
C SER A 89 -29.75 1.28 19.27
N ALA A 90 -30.78 1.40 18.42
CA ALA A 90 -31.07 0.42 17.38
C ALA A 90 -29.87 0.24 16.43
N ARG A 91 -29.19 1.34 16.08
CA ARG A 91 -27.99 1.32 15.25
C ARG A 91 -26.82 0.59 15.92
N ILE A 92 -26.58 0.83 17.22
CA ILE A 92 -25.56 0.11 18.01
C ILE A 92 -25.83 -1.40 17.99
N ILE A 93 -27.06 -1.81 18.31
CA ILE A 93 -27.47 -3.21 18.38
C ILE A 93 -27.36 -3.89 17.02
N HIS A 94 -27.92 -3.26 15.97
CA HIS A 94 -27.82 -3.78 14.60
C HIS A 94 -26.36 -3.88 14.15
N GLY A 95 -25.54 -2.88 14.45
CA GLY A 95 -24.10 -2.89 14.14
C GLY A 95 -23.37 -4.05 14.80
N PHE A 96 -23.71 -4.40 16.04
CA PHE A 96 -23.14 -5.54 16.76
C PHE A 96 -23.54 -6.88 16.11
N VAL A 97 -24.85 -7.13 15.96
CA VAL A 97 -25.38 -8.38 15.41
C VAL A 97 -24.90 -8.59 13.97
N SER A 98 -24.95 -7.54 13.14
CA SER A 98 -24.50 -7.62 11.74
C SER A 98 -22.99 -7.87 11.64
N SER A 99 -22.18 -7.29 12.53
CA SER A 99 -20.73 -7.48 12.53
C SER A 99 -20.35 -8.92 12.91
N GLU A 100 -21.00 -9.50 13.91
CA GLU A 100 -20.76 -10.88 14.33
C GLU A 100 -21.10 -11.86 13.21
N HIS A 101 -22.31 -11.72 12.64
CA HIS A 101 -22.76 -12.55 11.53
C HIS A 101 -21.87 -12.39 10.28
N ALA A 102 -21.47 -11.15 9.95
CA ALA A 102 -20.58 -10.87 8.82
C ALA A 102 -19.19 -11.49 9.00
N THR A 103 -18.67 -11.50 10.23
CA THR A 103 -17.36 -12.12 10.53
C THR A 103 -17.41 -13.63 10.32
N ALA A 104 -18.47 -14.28 10.79
CA ALA A 104 -18.71 -15.71 10.56
C ALA A 104 -18.85 -16.02 9.06
N SER A 105 -19.68 -15.24 8.36
CA SER A 105 -19.89 -15.35 6.91
C SER A 105 -18.59 -15.21 6.11
N HIS A 106 -17.73 -14.23 6.45
CA HIS A 106 -16.45 -14.03 5.75
C HIS A 106 -15.49 -15.20 5.94
N LYS A 107 -15.40 -15.75 7.15
CA LYS A 107 -14.56 -16.93 7.42
C LYS A 107 -15.00 -18.12 6.59
N ASP A 108 -16.30 -18.32 6.45
CA ASP A 108 -16.89 -19.37 5.63
C ASP A 108 -16.70 -19.11 4.13
N ASN A 109 -16.92 -17.88 3.67
CA ASN A 109 -16.78 -17.50 2.27
C ASN A 109 -15.35 -17.69 1.76
N VAL A 110 -14.34 -17.35 2.56
CA VAL A 110 -12.92 -17.52 2.20
C VAL A 110 -12.58 -19.00 2.02
N ARG A 111 -13.09 -19.89 2.87
CA ARG A 111 -12.94 -21.36 2.75
C ARG A 111 -13.72 -21.92 1.56
N LEU A 112 -14.92 -21.42 1.32
CA LEU A 112 -15.77 -21.81 0.20
C LEU A 112 -15.13 -21.49 -1.15
N VAL A 113 -14.49 -20.32 -1.27
CA VAL A 113 -13.73 -19.97 -2.48
C VAL A 113 -12.57 -20.94 -2.70
N ALA A 114 -11.85 -21.35 -1.64
CA ALA A 114 -10.76 -22.31 -1.77
C ALA A 114 -11.26 -23.68 -2.27
N GLU A 115 -12.35 -24.20 -1.70
CA GLU A 115 -12.94 -25.48 -2.11
C GLU A 115 -13.55 -25.41 -3.52
N TYR A 116 -14.20 -24.30 -3.88
CA TYR A 116 -14.69 -24.07 -5.24
C TYR A 116 -13.55 -24.11 -6.26
N MET A 117 -12.46 -23.38 -5.98
CA MET A 117 -11.28 -23.33 -6.84
C MET A 117 -10.57 -24.68 -6.91
N ARG A 118 -10.68 -25.57 -5.91
CA ARG A 118 -10.16 -26.95 -6.02
C ARG A 118 -10.82 -27.75 -7.16
N ARG A 119 -12.13 -27.57 -7.36
CA ARG A 119 -12.94 -28.41 -8.27
C ARG A 119 -13.12 -27.82 -9.66
N GLU A 120 -13.19 -26.50 -9.75
CA GLU A 120 -13.33 -25.74 -11.00
C GLU A 120 -12.21 -26.04 -12.02
N HIS A 121 -11.07 -26.55 -11.55
CA HIS A 121 -9.84 -26.68 -12.34
C HIS A 121 -9.59 -28.08 -12.92
N ARG A 122 -10.63 -28.89 -13.14
CA ARG A 122 -10.47 -30.11 -13.97
C ARG A 122 -10.13 -29.71 -15.43
N PRO A 123 -9.12 -30.31 -16.06
CA PRO A 123 -8.34 -29.73 -17.18
C PRO A 123 -9.01 -29.66 -18.58
N SER A 124 -10.34 -29.59 -18.71
CA SER A 124 -11.01 -29.96 -19.98
C SER A 124 -11.65 -28.84 -20.82
N VAL A 125 -11.34 -27.54 -20.63
CA VAL A 125 -12.00 -26.46 -21.40
C VAL A 125 -10.99 -25.47 -21.96
N ALA A 126 -11.07 -25.20 -23.27
CA ALA A 126 -10.31 -24.15 -23.94
C ALA A 126 -10.57 -22.78 -23.28
N THR A 127 -9.51 -22.09 -22.88
CA THR A 127 -9.56 -20.79 -22.20
C THR A 127 -9.24 -19.65 -23.14
N ASP A 128 -10.01 -18.58 -23.06
CA ASP A 128 -9.75 -17.35 -23.82
C ASP A 128 -9.70 -16.15 -22.85
N PRO A 129 -8.49 -15.61 -22.59
CA PRO A 129 -8.28 -14.46 -21.70
C PRO A 129 -8.96 -13.16 -22.15
N ALA A 130 -9.16 -12.97 -23.47
CA ALA A 130 -9.77 -11.75 -24.00
C ALA A 130 -11.28 -11.76 -23.75
N THR A 131 -11.93 -12.91 -23.93
CA THR A 131 -13.38 -13.07 -23.70
C THR A 131 -13.75 -13.55 -22.30
N MET A 132 -12.76 -13.83 -21.44
CA MET A 132 -12.89 -14.47 -20.12
C MET A 132 -13.59 -15.84 -20.16
N LYS A 133 -13.64 -16.49 -21.32
CA LYS A 133 -14.21 -17.83 -21.47
C LYS A 133 -13.33 -18.84 -20.75
N GLY A 134 -13.94 -19.69 -19.91
CA GLY A 134 -13.23 -20.63 -19.05
C GLY A 134 -12.66 -20.03 -17.75
N TYR A 135 -12.82 -18.71 -17.52
CA TYR A 135 -12.44 -18.04 -16.27
C TYR A 135 -13.65 -17.91 -15.33
N ARG A 136 -14.06 -19.03 -14.72
CA ARG A 136 -15.20 -19.08 -13.78
C ARG A 136 -14.84 -18.64 -12.36
N TYR A 137 -14.20 -17.49 -12.21
CA TYR A 137 -13.88 -16.93 -10.89
C TYR A 137 -15.10 -16.33 -10.21
N LEU A 138 -15.24 -16.56 -8.89
CA LEU A 138 -16.42 -16.16 -8.13
C LEU A 138 -16.46 -14.64 -7.89
N VAL A 139 -17.58 -14.01 -8.25
CA VAL A 139 -17.85 -12.60 -7.96
C VAL A 139 -18.90 -12.45 -6.87
N LEU A 140 -20.04 -13.15 -6.94
CA LEU A 140 -21.09 -13.07 -5.91
C LEU A 140 -21.95 -14.34 -5.87
N GLY A 141 -22.61 -14.57 -4.73
CA GLY A 141 -23.64 -15.61 -4.59
C GLY A 141 -23.18 -16.82 -3.79
N GLU A 142 -21.92 -16.86 -3.35
CA GLU A 142 -21.37 -17.99 -2.60
C GLU A 142 -22.08 -18.22 -1.26
N ALA A 143 -22.49 -17.15 -0.55
CA ALA A 143 -23.19 -17.23 0.73
C ALA A 143 -24.61 -17.83 0.62
N LYS A 144 -25.20 -17.87 -0.58
CA LYS A 144 -26.54 -18.42 -0.82
C LYS A 144 -26.52 -19.91 -1.17
N GLN A 145 -25.34 -20.53 -1.20
CA GLN A 145 -25.17 -21.94 -1.57
C GLN A 145 -25.39 -22.84 -0.35
N LYS A 146 -26.13 -23.94 -0.55
CA LYS A 146 -26.31 -24.96 0.49
C LYS A 146 -25.00 -25.71 0.70
N LYS A 147 -24.60 -25.88 1.95
CA LYS A 147 -23.42 -26.64 2.35
C LYS A 147 -23.87 -28.08 2.60
N GLU A 148 -23.52 -29.00 1.71
CA GLU A 148 -23.77 -30.43 1.89
C GLU A 148 -22.44 -31.18 1.94
N ALA A 149 -22.32 -32.09 2.90
CA ALA A 149 -21.25 -33.08 2.99
C ALA A 149 -21.89 -34.44 2.71
N ARG A 150 -21.41 -35.17 1.70
CA ARG A 150 -21.95 -36.49 1.33
C ARG A 150 -20.88 -37.58 1.52
N PRO A 151 -21.18 -38.71 2.16
CA PRO A 151 -20.24 -39.84 2.19
C PRO A 151 -19.99 -40.40 0.77
N PRO A 152 -18.79 -40.95 0.47
CA PRO A 152 -17.59 -41.02 1.32
C PRO A 152 -16.74 -39.73 1.28
N HIS A 153 -17.09 -38.76 0.41
CA HIS A 153 -16.33 -37.53 0.21
C HIS A 153 -16.97 -36.36 0.97
N TYR A 154 -16.53 -36.13 2.22
CA TYR A 154 -16.95 -35.03 3.09
C TYR A 154 -16.54 -33.62 2.62
N GLY A 155 -16.55 -33.35 1.32
CA GLY A 155 -16.27 -32.04 0.74
C GLY A 155 -17.55 -31.22 0.57
N LEU A 156 -17.46 -29.91 0.78
CA LEU A 156 -18.58 -28.98 0.58
C LEU A 156 -19.04 -28.99 -0.89
N GLU A 157 -20.24 -29.51 -1.18
CA GLU A 157 -20.78 -29.50 -2.55
C GLU A 157 -21.63 -28.26 -2.83
N LEU A 158 -21.32 -27.51 -3.89
CA LEU A 158 -22.26 -26.53 -4.46
C LEU A 158 -23.29 -27.27 -5.33
N LYS A 159 -24.55 -27.27 -4.90
CA LYS A 159 -25.65 -27.90 -5.67
C LYS A 159 -25.81 -27.28 -7.07
N PRO A 160 -25.92 -28.09 -8.14
CA PRO A 160 -26.13 -27.60 -9.50
C PRO A 160 -27.42 -26.77 -9.66
N THR A 161 -28.46 -27.06 -8.87
CA THR A 161 -29.75 -26.34 -8.85
C THR A 161 -29.67 -24.87 -8.39
N HIS A 162 -28.56 -24.43 -7.80
CA HIS A 162 -28.35 -23.02 -7.41
C HIS A 162 -27.23 -22.33 -8.18
N ARG A 163 -26.73 -22.93 -9.27
CA ARG A 163 -25.72 -22.30 -10.16
C ARG A 163 -26.20 -20.99 -10.78
N GLU A 164 -27.49 -20.81 -11.00
CA GLU A 164 -28.05 -19.55 -11.53
C GLU A 164 -27.83 -18.37 -10.58
N LYS A 165 -27.84 -18.61 -9.26
CA LYS A 165 -27.60 -17.59 -8.24
C LYS A 165 -26.11 -17.28 -8.04
N LEU A 166 -25.22 -18.12 -8.57
CA LEU A 166 -23.78 -17.94 -8.53
C LEU A 166 -23.34 -17.09 -9.74
N ILE A 167 -22.69 -15.97 -9.47
CA ILE A 167 -22.18 -15.06 -10.49
C ILE A 167 -20.68 -15.28 -10.60
N THR A 168 -20.27 -15.77 -11.76
CA THR A 168 -18.88 -15.93 -12.17
C THR A 168 -18.47 -14.81 -13.12
N LEU A 169 -17.17 -14.60 -13.24
CA LEU A 169 -16.60 -13.63 -14.17
C LEU A 169 -17.01 -13.90 -15.62
N GLU A 170 -16.94 -15.16 -16.06
CA GLU A 170 -17.40 -15.62 -17.38
C GLU A 170 -18.84 -15.16 -17.67
N LYS A 171 -19.78 -15.34 -16.73
CA LYS A 171 -21.17 -14.88 -16.91
C LYS A 171 -21.25 -13.38 -17.13
N ILE A 172 -20.49 -12.57 -16.38
CA ILE A 172 -20.51 -11.10 -16.56
C ILE A 172 -20.02 -10.72 -17.96
N TRP A 173 -18.98 -11.40 -18.46
CA TRP A 173 -18.44 -11.18 -19.81
C TRP A 173 -19.35 -11.73 -20.92
N GLU A 174 -20.13 -12.77 -20.67
CA GLU A 174 -21.17 -13.24 -21.59
C GLU A 174 -22.24 -12.16 -21.83
N TRP A 175 -22.67 -11.45 -20.79
CA TRP A 175 -23.62 -10.32 -20.91
C TRP A 175 -23.05 -9.11 -21.65
N GLU A 176 -21.73 -8.98 -21.75
CA GLU A 176 -21.10 -7.98 -22.59
C GLU A 176 -21.24 -8.33 -24.08
N ARG A 177 -21.09 -9.62 -24.40
CA ARG A 177 -21.12 -10.19 -25.75
C ARG A 177 -22.53 -10.43 -26.29
N GLY A 178 -23.44 -10.88 -25.43
CA GLY A 178 -24.79 -11.30 -25.81
C GLY A 178 -25.71 -10.12 -26.01
N ASP A 179 -26.12 -9.89 -27.26
CA ASP A 179 -27.41 -9.30 -27.54
C ASP A 179 -28.42 -10.46 -27.50
N ASP A 180 -28.97 -10.74 -26.31
CA ASP A 180 -30.10 -11.68 -26.18
C ASP A 180 -31.39 -11.13 -26.85
N GLY A 181 -31.28 -10.05 -27.62
CA GLY A 181 -32.36 -9.28 -28.22
C GLY A 181 -33.17 -8.48 -27.21
N SER A 182 -32.99 -8.75 -25.91
CA SER A 182 -33.76 -8.12 -24.86
C SER A 182 -33.29 -6.67 -24.68
N THR A 183 -34.26 -5.79 -24.41
CA THR A 183 -33.96 -4.39 -24.08
C THR A 183 -33.13 -4.25 -22.81
N GLN A 184 -33.03 -5.29 -21.97
CA GLN A 184 -32.23 -5.32 -20.75
C GLN A 184 -30.79 -5.77 -21.02
N GLY A 185 -30.57 -6.79 -21.86
CA GLY A 185 -29.24 -7.24 -22.29
C GLY A 185 -28.46 -6.12 -22.96
N ARG A 186 -29.10 -5.36 -23.85
CA ARG A 186 -28.49 -4.14 -24.44
C ARG A 186 -28.09 -3.09 -23.41
N ARG A 187 -28.88 -2.91 -22.34
CA ARG A 187 -28.55 -1.96 -21.25
C ARG A 187 -27.36 -2.44 -20.43
N VAL A 188 -27.33 -3.72 -20.07
CA VAL A 188 -26.22 -4.33 -19.32
C VAL A 188 -24.92 -4.23 -20.14
N SER A 189 -24.98 -4.60 -21.42
CA SER A 189 -23.85 -4.49 -22.34
C SER A 189 -23.37 -3.04 -22.48
N ALA A 190 -24.30 -2.07 -22.64
CA ALA A 190 -23.95 -0.65 -22.68
C ALA A 190 -23.30 -0.15 -21.38
N LEU A 191 -23.80 -0.58 -20.22
CA LEU A 191 -23.24 -0.22 -18.91
C LEU A 191 -21.83 -0.81 -18.70
N LEU A 192 -21.60 -2.05 -19.13
CA LEU A 192 -20.29 -2.71 -19.04
C LEU A 192 -19.28 -2.15 -20.03
N LYS A 193 -19.75 -1.70 -21.20
CA LYS A 193 -18.95 -1.01 -22.23
C LYS A 193 -18.72 0.47 -21.92
N ASP A 194 -19.51 1.07 -21.02
CA ASP A 194 -19.36 2.47 -20.62
C ASP A 194 -17.97 2.72 -20.03
N ARG A 195 -17.33 3.81 -20.48
CA ARG A 195 -16.04 4.31 -19.99
C ARG A 195 -14.89 3.28 -20.00
N ASN A 196 -14.44 2.89 -21.20
CA ASN A 196 -13.27 2.03 -21.44
C ASN A 196 -13.32 0.64 -20.75
N GLY A 197 -14.49 0.16 -20.33
CA GLY A 197 -14.63 -1.12 -19.61
C GLY A 197 -14.22 -1.06 -18.13
N MET A 198 -14.28 0.12 -17.49
CA MET A 198 -13.88 0.27 -16.08
C MET A 198 -14.71 -0.58 -15.11
N LEU A 199 -16.00 -0.77 -15.40
CA LEU A 199 -16.91 -1.50 -14.52
C LEU A 199 -16.70 -3.02 -14.60
N ARG A 200 -16.45 -3.56 -15.80
CA ARG A 200 -16.04 -4.96 -15.97
C ARG A 200 -14.69 -5.21 -15.28
N ASP A 201 -13.72 -4.31 -15.45
CA ASP A 201 -12.42 -4.37 -14.79
C ASP A 201 -12.58 -4.37 -13.26
N LEU A 202 -13.56 -3.63 -12.72
CA LEU A 202 -13.86 -3.62 -11.29
C LEU A 202 -14.40 -4.98 -10.79
N CYS A 203 -15.25 -5.65 -11.57
CA CYS A 203 -15.72 -7.01 -11.27
C CYS A 203 -14.58 -8.03 -11.35
N LEU A 204 -13.66 -7.90 -12.31
CA LEU A 204 -12.43 -8.69 -12.37
C LEU A 204 -11.57 -8.46 -11.13
N SER A 205 -11.29 -7.20 -10.76
CA SER A 205 -10.57 -6.85 -9.53
C SER A 205 -11.21 -7.43 -8.28
N PHE A 206 -12.55 -7.48 -8.21
CA PHE A 206 -13.26 -8.08 -7.08
C PHE A 206 -13.08 -9.60 -7.01
N ALA A 207 -13.11 -10.28 -8.15
CA ALA A 207 -12.82 -11.71 -8.22
C ALA A 207 -11.36 -11.99 -7.81
N LEU A 208 -10.40 -11.23 -8.35
CA LEU A 208 -8.99 -11.33 -8.01
C LEU A 208 -8.75 -11.09 -6.51
N TYR A 209 -9.38 -10.07 -5.91
CA TYR A 209 -9.35 -9.83 -4.47
C TYR A 209 -9.80 -11.06 -3.66
N LYS A 210 -10.90 -11.71 -4.07
CA LYS A 210 -11.39 -12.93 -3.42
C LYS A 210 -10.40 -14.09 -3.54
N LEU A 211 -9.66 -14.15 -4.64
CA LEU A 211 -8.60 -15.12 -4.82
C LEU A 211 -7.39 -14.79 -3.92
N LEU A 212 -6.94 -13.54 -3.93
CA LEU A 212 -5.74 -13.06 -3.24
C LEU A 212 -5.87 -13.12 -1.72
N ARG A 213 -7.05 -12.82 -1.15
CA ARG A 213 -7.26 -12.83 0.30
C ARG A 213 -7.01 -14.20 0.95
N ARG A 214 -7.11 -15.30 0.21
CA ARG A 214 -6.80 -16.67 0.70
C ARG A 214 -5.34 -16.83 1.12
N ARG A 215 -4.41 -16.06 0.51
CA ARG A 215 -2.97 -16.09 0.87
C ARG A 215 -2.72 -15.73 2.33
N PHE A 216 -3.50 -14.80 2.89
CA PHE A 216 -3.34 -14.38 4.28
C PHE A 216 -3.88 -15.40 5.31
N TYR A 217 -4.65 -16.39 4.87
CA TYR A 217 -5.25 -17.42 5.73
C TYR A 217 -4.62 -18.81 5.54
N ASN A 218 -3.50 -18.93 4.84
CA ASN A 218 -2.85 -20.22 4.56
C ASN A 218 -3.76 -21.25 3.85
N LEU A 219 -4.73 -20.77 3.08
CA LEU A 219 -5.58 -21.68 2.32
C LEU A 219 -4.89 -22.10 1.03
N PRO A 220 -5.11 -23.35 0.56
CA PRO A 220 -4.50 -23.85 -0.65
C PRO A 220 -4.96 -23.04 -1.87
N ILE A 221 -4.01 -22.79 -2.77
CA ILE A 221 -4.19 -21.99 -3.99
C ILE A 221 -3.93 -22.90 -5.18
N TYR A 222 -4.94 -23.67 -5.56
CA TYR A 222 -4.80 -24.70 -6.58
C TYR A 222 -4.55 -24.11 -7.98
N GLU A 223 -5.00 -22.89 -8.24
CA GLU A 223 -4.94 -22.28 -9.56
C GLU A 223 -3.56 -21.72 -9.95
N THR A 224 -2.64 -21.51 -9.01
CA THR A 224 -1.31 -20.94 -9.32
C THR A 224 -0.44 -21.88 -10.15
N LYS A 225 -0.69 -23.18 -10.08
CA LYS A 225 0.04 -24.20 -10.86
C LYS A 225 -0.42 -24.28 -12.33
N LEU A 226 -1.49 -23.58 -12.70
CA LEU A 226 -2.13 -23.74 -13.99
C LEU A 226 -1.75 -22.63 -14.96
N ASP A 227 -1.47 -23.02 -16.20
CA ASP A 227 -1.07 -22.08 -17.24
C ASP A 227 -2.17 -21.08 -17.59
N LYS A 228 -3.44 -21.43 -17.38
CA LYS A 228 -4.55 -20.49 -17.59
C LYS A 228 -4.45 -19.24 -16.72
N THR A 229 -3.92 -19.35 -15.49
CA THR A 229 -3.80 -18.20 -14.58
C THR A 229 -2.66 -17.27 -15.04
N LYS A 230 -1.58 -17.84 -15.59
CA LYS A 230 -0.53 -17.10 -16.30
C LYS A 230 -1.08 -16.40 -17.55
N GLN A 231 -1.81 -17.14 -18.39
CA GLN A 231 -2.45 -16.59 -19.61
C GLN A 231 -3.38 -15.43 -19.29
N LEU A 232 -4.12 -15.47 -18.18
CA LEU A 232 -4.97 -14.34 -17.78
C LEU A 232 -4.19 -13.04 -17.60
N ILE A 233 -3.05 -13.11 -16.91
CA ILE A 233 -2.21 -11.94 -16.66
C ILE A 233 -1.53 -11.47 -17.94
N PHE A 234 -0.89 -12.37 -18.67
CA PHE A 234 -0.09 -12.02 -19.86
C PHE A 234 -0.91 -11.71 -21.10
N ASP A 235 -1.92 -12.53 -21.41
CA ASP A 235 -2.72 -12.42 -22.63
C ASP A 235 -4.03 -11.67 -22.41
N GLY A 236 -4.54 -11.60 -21.18
CA GLY A 236 -5.79 -10.90 -20.85
C GLY A 236 -5.56 -9.48 -20.32
N ILE A 237 -4.79 -9.34 -19.25
CA ILE A 237 -4.62 -8.05 -18.54
C ILE A 237 -3.54 -7.19 -19.22
N LEU A 238 -2.41 -7.79 -19.60
CA LEU A 238 -1.26 -7.07 -20.18
C LEU A 238 -1.34 -6.86 -21.70
N ALA A 239 -2.10 -7.68 -22.45
CA ALA A 239 -2.17 -7.59 -23.92
C ALA A 239 -3.06 -6.44 -24.43
N ASP A 240 -4.12 -6.08 -23.70
CA ASP A 240 -5.01 -4.93 -23.99
C ASP A 240 -4.26 -3.57 -23.96
N GLU A 241 -2.99 -3.56 -23.55
CA GLU A 241 -2.11 -2.40 -23.64
C GLU A 241 -1.55 -2.15 -25.04
N ASN A 242 -1.29 -3.19 -25.85
CA ASN A 242 -0.68 -3.03 -27.17
C ASN A 242 -1.62 -2.32 -28.15
N ALA A 243 -2.91 -2.69 -28.15
CA ALA A 243 -3.92 -2.05 -29.00
C ALA A 243 -4.17 -0.58 -28.61
N ARG A 244 -4.00 -0.23 -27.32
CA ARG A 244 -4.22 1.12 -26.79
C ARG A 244 -2.99 2.02 -26.89
N SER A 245 -1.79 1.44 -26.83
CA SER A 245 -0.52 2.14 -27.00
C SER A 245 -0.39 2.74 -28.40
N THR A 246 -0.71 1.97 -29.44
CA THR A 246 -0.65 2.46 -30.83
C THR A 246 -1.56 3.66 -31.05
N TYR A 247 -2.75 3.69 -30.45
CA TYR A 247 -3.70 4.81 -30.54
C TYR A 247 -3.25 6.04 -29.73
N ASN A 248 -2.70 5.84 -28.53
CA ASN A 248 -2.21 6.94 -27.68
C ASN A 248 -0.99 7.64 -28.28
N THR A 249 -0.13 6.93 -29.02
CA THR A 249 1.02 7.55 -29.72
C THR A 249 0.57 8.56 -30.78
N TYR A 250 -0.56 8.32 -31.48
CA TYR A 250 -1.13 9.32 -32.40
C TYR A 250 -1.72 10.52 -31.66
N LEU A 251 -2.43 10.30 -30.55
CA LEU A 251 -3.08 11.36 -29.76
C LEU A 251 -2.12 12.20 -28.92
N GLU A 252 -0.96 11.65 -28.53
CA GLU A 252 0.11 12.39 -27.84
C GLU A 252 0.73 13.49 -28.71
N SER A 253 0.66 13.38 -30.04
CA SER A 253 1.09 14.45 -30.95
C SER A 253 0.11 15.65 -30.96
N GLU A 254 -1.17 15.41 -30.68
CA GLU A 254 -2.23 16.42 -30.81
C GLU A 254 -2.56 17.11 -29.47
N GLU A 255 -2.50 16.38 -28.35
CA GLU A 255 -2.80 16.89 -27.00
C GLU A 255 -1.66 17.71 -26.38
N ALA A 256 -0.41 17.54 -26.83
CA ALA A 256 0.73 18.36 -26.38
C ALA A 256 0.52 19.87 -26.64
N SER A 257 -0.38 20.22 -27.57
CA SER A 257 -0.72 21.60 -27.93
C SER A 257 -1.83 22.22 -27.08
N ARG A 258 -2.57 21.45 -26.26
CA ARG A 258 -3.63 21.97 -25.37
C ARG A 258 -3.31 21.60 -23.93
N GLY A 259 -2.62 22.50 -23.21
CA GLY A 259 -2.22 22.35 -21.82
C GLY A 259 -3.36 22.10 -20.82
N LYS A 260 -3.95 20.90 -20.85
CA LYS A 260 -4.85 20.36 -19.83
C LYS A 260 -4.12 19.29 -19.04
N SER A 261 -4.08 19.49 -17.73
CA SER A 261 -3.46 18.62 -16.74
C SER A 261 -4.05 17.21 -16.76
N GLY A 262 -3.29 16.25 -17.30
CA GLY A 262 -2.80 15.04 -16.62
C GLY A 262 -3.71 14.19 -15.72
N LEU A 263 -5.03 14.27 -15.82
CA LEU A 263 -5.94 13.49 -14.96
C LEU A 263 -6.48 12.25 -15.68
N GLY A 264 -5.70 11.17 -15.71
CA GLY A 264 -6.25 9.80 -15.86
C GLY A 264 -5.62 8.88 -16.91
N ARG A 265 -4.31 8.63 -16.84
CA ARG A 265 -3.66 7.62 -17.71
C ARG A 265 -2.94 6.51 -16.92
N ASP A 266 -3.56 6.01 -15.84
CA ASP A 266 -3.12 4.78 -15.18
C ASP A 266 -3.34 3.61 -16.16
N LYS A 267 -2.28 2.85 -16.49
CA LYS A 267 -2.40 1.65 -17.35
C LYS A 267 -3.42 0.65 -16.78
N ARG A 268 -4.08 -0.11 -17.66
CA ARG A 268 -5.20 -1.01 -17.29
C ARG A 268 -4.81 -1.99 -16.18
N VAL A 269 -3.62 -2.59 -16.26
CA VAL A 269 -3.10 -3.51 -15.24
C VAL A 269 -3.02 -2.85 -13.86
N PHE A 270 -2.41 -1.67 -13.75
CA PHE A 270 -2.31 -0.95 -12.48
C PHE A 270 -3.67 -0.50 -11.98
N ARG A 271 -4.61 -0.14 -12.86
CA ARG A 271 -6.00 0.18 -12.49
C ARG A 271 -6.71 -1.02 -11.87
N ILE A 272 -6.58 -2.21 -12.46
CA ILE A 272 -7.17 -3.46 -11.96
C ILE A 272 -6.56 -3.82 -10.60
N THR A 273 -5.24 -3.81 -10.48
CA THR A 273 -4.55 -4.14 -9.23
C THR A 273 -4.84 -3.13 -8.12
N LYS A 274 -4.94 -1.84 -8.46
CA LYS A 274 -5.32 -0.77 -7.53
C LYS A 274 -6.72 -1.00 -6.95
N ALA A 275 -7.69 -1.33 -7.81
CA ALA A 275 -9.05 -1.63 -7.37
C ALA A 275 -9.09 -2.91 -6.51
N GLU A 276 -8.34 -3.93 -6.90
CA GLU A 276 -8.19 -5.17 -6.13
C GLU A 276 -7.65 -4.90 -4.71
N LEU A 277 -6.52 -4.20 -4.62
CA LEU A 277 -5.91 -3.87 -3.33
C LEU A 277 -6.77 -2.93 -2.49
N SER A 278 -7.61 -2.11 -3.13
CA SER A 278 -8.61 -1.30 -2.43
C SER A 278 -9.65 -2.20 -1.72
N PHE A 279 -10.16 -3.24 -2.39
CA PHE A 279 -11.05 -4.24 -1.77
C PHE A 279 -10.36 -5.01 -0.65
N LEU A 280 -9.08 -5.35 -0.83
CA LEU A 280 -8.29 -6.05 0.18
C LEU A 280 -8.02 -5.19 1.42
N ASN A 281 -7.71 -3.91 1.21
CA ASN A 281 -7.58 -2.93 2.27
C ASN A 281 -8.93 -2.74 2.99
N ASP A 282 -10.04 -2.67 2.25
CA ASP A 282 -11.39 -2.63 2.83
C ASP A 282 -11.70 -3.84 3.70
N PHE A 283 -11.18 -5.01 3.34
CA PHE A 283 -11.38 -6.24 4.09
C PHE A 283 -10.64 -6.28 5.42
N PHE A 284 -9.37 -5.90 5.44
CA PHE A 284 -8.56 -5.94 6.67
C PHE A 284 -8.72 -4.69 7.55
N TYR A 285 -8.81 -3.53 6.90
CA TYR A 285 -8.71 -2.24 7.55
C TYR A 285 -9.97 -1.42 7.43
N SER A 286 -11.08 -1.89 6.86
CA SER A 286 -12.31 -1.12 6.85
C SER A 286 -13.52 -1.92 7.32
N ARG A 287 -14.57 -1.19 7.71
CA ARG A 287 -15.87 -1.79 8.00
C ARG A 287 -16.64 -2.15 6.72
N HIS A 288 -16.18 -1.70 5.56
CA HIS A 288 -16.87 -1.93 4.27
C HIS A 288 -17.12 -3.42 4.04
N ALA A 289 -16.10 -4.28 4.09
CA ALA A 289 -16.30 -5.69 3.82
C ALA A 289 -17.31 -6.34 4.79
N LEU A 290 -17.26 -6.01 6.08
CA LEU A 290 -18.22 -6.48 7.09
C LEU A 290 -19.65 -6.04 6.76
N ILE A 291 -19.83 -4.75 6.44
CA ILE A 291 -21.14 -4.16 6.13
C ILE A 291 -21.75 -4.79 4.88
N PHE A 292 -20.92 -5.09 3.89
CA PHE A 292 -21.35 -5.67 2.61
C PHE A 292 -21.39 -7.21 2.60
N ALA A 293 -21.11 -7.89 3.73
CA ALA A 293 -21.04 -9.35 3.80
C ALA A 293 -22.34 -10.04 3.36
N ASN A 294 -23.48 -9.43 3.71
CA ASN A 294 -24.83 -9.92 3.38
C ASN A 294 -25.44 -9.22 2.15
N GLY A 295 -24.65 -8.46 1.39
CA GLY A 295 -25.11 -7.66 0.26
C GLY A 295 -25.23 -6.17 0.60
N PHE A 296 -26.13 -5.46 -0.08
CA PHE A 296 -26.24 -4.01 0.05
C PHE A 296 -26.82 -3.60 1.42
N PRO A 297 -26.23 -2.61 2.12
CA PRO A 297 -26.54 -2.32 3.53
C PRO A 297 -27.80 -1.46 3.72
N PHE A 298 -28.95 -1.93 3.24
CA PHE A 298 -30.23 -1.20 3.28
C PHE A 298 -30.62 -0.74 4.69
N PHE A 299 -30.65 -1.64 5.67
CA PHE A 299 -31.05 -1.31 7.04
C PHE A 299 -30.14 -0.27 7.70
N ARG A 300 -28.85 -0.31 7.40
CA ARG A 300 -27.89 0.64 7.95
C ARG A 300 -28.08 2.04 7.35
N LEU A 301 -28.24 2.11 6.03
CA LEU A 301 -28.52 3.38 5.35
C LEU A 301 -29.85 3.95 5.83
N PHE A 302 -30.88 3.12 5.98
CA PHE A 302 -32.17 3.52 6.57
C PHE A 302 -32.01 4.12 7.98
N LEU A 303 -31.27 3.45 8.87
CA LEU A 303 -30.99 3.98 10.21
C LEU A 303 -30.19 5.29 10.16
N SER A 304 -29.21 5.43 9.27
CA SER A 304 -28.45 6.68 9.11
C SER A 304 -29.34 7.82 8.58
N THR A 305 -30.24 7.55 7.63
CA THR A 305 -31.24 8.52 7.16
C THR A 305 -32.20 8.93 8.27
N LEU A 306 -32.66 7.99 9.11
CA LEU A 306 -33.47 8.30 10.28
C LEU A 306 -32.72 9.18 11.29
N VAL A 307 -31.41 8.97 11.48
CA VAL A 307 -30.58 9.84 12.32
C VAL A 307 -30.51 11.26 11.73
N VAL A 308 -30.32 11.42 10.41
CA VAL A 308 -30.35 12.74 9.75
C VAL A 308 -31.71 13.43 9.95
N GLY A 309 -32.81 12.67 9.85
CA GLY A 309 -34.16 13.17 10.15
C GLY A 309 -34.30 13.61 11.62
N ALA A 310 -33.82 12.80 12.56
CA ALA A 310 -33.84 13.11 13.99
C ALA A 310 -32.97 14.34 14.34
N ILE A 311 -31.82 14.52 13.69
CA ILE A 311 -30.96 15.70 13.82
C ILE A 311 -31.69 16.95 13.32
N SER A 312 -32.39 16.83 12.19
CA SER A 312 -33.16 17.93 11.62
C SER A 312 -34.31 18.33 12.55
N TYR A 313 -35.02 17.35 13.13
CA TYR A 313 -36.06 17.59 14.13
C TYR A 313 -35.51 18.22 15.41
N MET A 314 -34.37 17.73 15.90
CA MET A 314 -33.64 18.33 17.04
C MET A 314 -33.25 19.78 16.76
N ALA A 315 -32.78 20.10 15.55
CA ALA A 315 -32.41 21.47 15.18
C ALA A 315 -33.61 22.42 15.23
N VAL A 316 -34.77 21.98 14.74
CA VAL A 316 -36.04 22.74 14.82
C VAL A 316 -36.46 22.93 16.28
N ALA A 317 -36.41 21.87 17.10
CA ALA A 317 -36.77 21.95 18.51
C ALA A 317 -35.86 22.91 19.30
N ILE A 318 -34.55 22.91 19.03
CA ILE A 318 -33.60 23.84 19.64
C ILE A 318 -33.85 25.28 19.17
N HIS A 319 -34.15 25.47 17.88
CA HIS A 319 -34.49 26.80 17.36
C HIS A 319 -35.73 27.37 18.03
N GLN A 320 -36.82 26.59 18.12
CA GLN A 320 -38.05 26.98 18.81
C GLN A 320 -37.81 27.27 20.29
N TYR A 321 -37.04 26.42 20.97
CA TYR A 321 -36.68 26.63 22.38
C TYR A 321 -35.87 27.92 22.60
N SER A 322 -34.92 28.21 21.71
CA SER A 322 -34.11 29.43 21.77
C SER A 322 -34.92 30.71 21.59
N LYS A 323 -36.01 30.66 20.80
CA LYS A 323 -36.92 31.78 20.57
C LYS A 323 -37.84 32.06 21.76
N ILE A 324 -38.21 31.03 22.52
CA ILE A 324 -39.17 31.12 23.64
C ILE A 324 -38.46 31.44 24.99
N ALA A 325 -37.16 31.19 25.09
CA ALA A 325 -36.40 31.41 26.33
C ALA A 325 -36.25 32.90 26.69
N LYS A 326 -36.47 33.26 27.97
CA LYS A 326 -36.34 34.65 28.48
C LYS A 326 -34.87 35.14 28.52
N GLN A 327 -34.67 36.45 28.46
CA GLN A 327 -33.36 37.13 28.35
C GLN A 327 -32.34 36.79 29.46
N ASN A 328 -32.78 36.56 30.71
CA ASN A 328 -31.93 36.14 31.84
C ASN A 328 -31.41 34.69 31.72
N GLU A 329 -32.13 33.81 31.02
CA GLU A 329 -31.65 32.46 30.67
C GLU A 329 -30.69 32.53 29.48
N LEU A 330 -30.89 33.47 28.55
CA LEU A 330 -30.15 33.61 27.28
C LEU A 330 -28.68 34.00 27.44
N GLY A 331 -28.35 34.83 28.45
CA GLY A 331 -26.98 35.32 28.71
C GLY A 331 -25.95 34.22 29.03
N LYS A 332 -26.35 33.18 29.78
CA LYS A 332 -25.57 31.95 30.01
C LYS A 332 -25.73 30.91 28.88
N VAL A 333 -26.77 31.04 28.05
CA VAL A 333 -27.18 30.05 27.03
C VAL A 333 -26.61 30.33 25.63
N ARG A 334 -26.18 31.56 25.31
CA ARG A 334 -25.64 31.90 23.97
C ARG A 334 -24.51 30.98 23.52
N HIS A 335 -23.58 30.65 24.42
CA HIS A 335 -22.52 29.68 24.14
C HIS A 335 -23.05 28.25 23.94
N GLY A 336 -24.10 27.86 24.67
CA GLY A 336 -24.70 26.53 24.57
C GLY A 336 -25.52 26.29 23.30
N VAL A 337 -26.20 27.33 22.80
CA VAL A 337 -26.89 27.29 21.49
C VAL A 337 -25.87 27.15 20.37
N VAL A 338 -24.82 27.98 20.36
CA VAL A 338 -23.77 27.87 19.34
C VAL A 338 -23.12 26.48 19.36
N PHE A 339 -22.80 25.96 20.54
CA PHE A 339 -22.20 24.63 20.67
C PHE A 339 -23.13 23.49 20.22
N THR A 340 -24.43 23.54 20.52
CA THR A 340 -25.40 22.56 20.01
C THR A 340 -25.49 22.57 18.48
N TRP A 341 -25.53 23.75 17.85
CA TRP A 341 -25.54 23.86 16.39
C TRP A 341 -24.28 23.29 15.75
N VAL A 342 -23.10 23.51 16.35
CA VAL A 342 -21.84 22.90 15.91
C VAL A 342 -21.92 21.38 15.99
N LEU A 343 -22.40 20.82 17.11
CA LEU A 343 -22.54 19.37 17.27
C LEU A 343 -23.52 18.75 16.28
N LEU A 344 -24.69 19.36 16.08
CA LEU A 344 -25.69 18.90 15.11
C LEU A 344 -25.15 18.94 13.68
N SER A 345 -24.42 20.01 13.33
CA SER A 345 -23.81 20.16 12.00
C SER A 345 -22.72 19.10 11.75
N LEU A 346 -21.83 18.89 12.73
CA LEU A 346 -20.79 17.85 12.64
C LEU A 346 -21.41 16.46 12.52
N LEU A 347 -22.45 16.18 13.30
CA LEU A 347 -23.15 14.90 13.26
C LEU A 347 -23.84 14.69 11.91
N GLY A 348 -24.60 15.69 11.43
CA GLY A 348 -25.28 15.65 10.14
C GLY A 348 -24.31 15.48 8.97
N ALA A 349 -23.23 16.28 8.93
CA ALA A 349 -22.19 16.15 7.92
C ALA A 349 -21.56 14.76 7.93
N LYS A 350 -21.27 14.22 9.11
CA LYS A 350 -20.66 12.90 9.23
C LYS A 350 -21.60 11.76 8.82
N GLU A 351 -22.90 11.86 9.10
CA GLU A 351 -23.90 10.89 8.59
C GLU A 351 -24.04 10.97 7.06
N ILE A 352 -24.03 12.17 6.48
CA ILE A 352 -24.06 12.35 5.02
C ILE A 352 -22.81 11.75 4.36
N ILE A 353 -21.63 11.99 4.95
CA ILE A 353 -20.36 11.40 4.48
C ILE A 353 -20.42 9.86 4.55
N GLU A 354 -21.00 9.29 5.61
CA GLU A 354 -21.16 7.84 5.72
C GLU A 354 -22.10 7.28 4.64
N ILE A 355 -23.26 7.90 4.43
CA ILE A 355 -24.21 7.50 3.38
C ILE A 355 -23.54 7.58 2.01
N ALA A 356 -22.90 8.71 1.68
CA ALA A 356 -22.20 8.90 0.42
C ALA A 356 -21.05 7.90 0.26
N GLY A 357 -20.32 7.62 1.34
CA GLY A 357 -19.22 6.65 1.37
C GLY A 357 -19.67 5.25 0.95
N TYR A 358 -20.80 4.75 1.45
CA TYR A 358 -21.32 3.42 1.05
C TYR A 358 -21.99 3.43 -0.32
N VAL A 359 -22.82 4.42 -0.60
CA VAL A 359 -23.60 4.50 -1.85
C VAL A 359 -22.69 4.61 -3.08
N PHE A 360 -21.61 5.40 -3.00
CA PHE A 360 -20.65 5.56 -4.10
C PHE A 360 -19.42 4.63 -3.99
N SER A 361 -19.46 3.65 -3.08
CA SER A 361 -18.35 2.70 -2.91
C SER A 361 -18.21 1.74 -4.09
N ASP A 362 -16.99 1.25 -4.30
CA ASP A 362 -16.72 0.24 -5.31
C ASP A 362 -17.43 -1.10 -5.00
N TRP A 363 -17.67 -1.41 -3.72
CA TRP A 363 -18.48 -2.56 -3.28
C TRP A 363 -19.92 -2.46 -3.80
N THR A 364 -20.54 -1.29 -3.68
CA THR A 364 -21.89 -1.04 -4.21
C THR A 364 -21.93 -1.23 -5.71
N LYS A 365 -20.94 -0.72 -6.46
CA LYS A 365 -20.89 -0.86 -7.92
C LYS A 365 -20.83 -2.32 -8.35
N VAL A 366 -19.98 -3.14 -7.72
CA VAL A 366 -19.89 -4.58 -8.01
C VAL A 366 -21.21 -5.29 -7.70
N LEU A 367 -21.81 -5.03 -6.53
CA LEU A 367 -23.10 -5.61 -6.15
C LEU A 367 -24.22 -5.20 -7.11
N LEU A 368 -24.21 -3.95 -7.56
CA LEU A 368 -25.18 -3.41 -8.49
C LEU A 368 -25.09 -4.13 -9.83
N VAL A 369 -23.89 -4.29 -10.39
CA VAL A 369 -23.64 -5.06 -11.62
C VAL A 369 -24.12 -6.50 -11.46
N CYS A 370 -23.74 -7.14 -10.37
CA CYS A 370 -24.12 -8.51 -10.07
C CYS A 370 -25.66 -8.69 -9.99
N ASN A 371 -26.34 -7.78 -9.29
CA ASN A 371 -27.80 -7.79 -9.22
C ASN A 371 -28.43 -7.46 -10.57
N TYR A 372 -27.82 -6.59 -11.39
CA TYR A 372 -28.32 -6.25 -12.72
C TYR A 372 -28.26 -7.46 -13.67
N VAL A 373 -27.19 -8.25 -13.56
CA VAL A 373 -27.01 -9.53 -14.28
C VAL A 373 -28.05 -10.59 -13.85
N GLN A 374 -28.53 -10.57 -12.61
CA GLN A 374 -29.56 -11.51 -12.11
C GLN A 374 -31.01 -11.15 -12.52
N GLN A 375 -31.21 -10.06 -13.27
CA GLN A 375 -32.50 -9.60 -13.80
C GLN A 375 -33.71 -9.50 -12.82
N PRO A 376 -33.62 -8.84 -11.65
CA PRO A 376 -34.79 -8.61 -10.80
C PRO A 376 -35.80 -7.67 -11.46
N TRP A 377 -37.09 -7.92 -11.24
CA TRP A 377 -38.19 -7.15 -11.84
C TRP A 377 -38.16 -5.64 -11.52
N TRP A 378 -37.69 -5.24 -10.33
CA TRP A 378 -37.62 -3.85 -9.89
C TRP A 378 -36.49 -3.02 -10.52
N LEU A 379 -35.46 -3.67 -11.09
CA LEU A 379 -34.34 -3.00 -11.80
C LEU A 379 -34.65 -2.68 -13.27
N ARG A 380 -35.86 -3.00 -13.74
CA ARG A 380 -36.31 -2.75 -15.12
C ARG A 380 -36.71 -1.29 -15.39
N ALA A 381 -36.92 -0.49 -14.34
CA ALA A 381 -37.34 0.90 -14.44
C ALA A 381 -36.23 1.83 -14.97
N ARG A 382 -36.57 2.76 -15.88
CA ARG A 382 -35.62 3.74 -16.46
C ARG A 382 -34.97 4.66 -15.42
N VAL A 383 -35.68 4.97 -14.33
CA VAL A 383 -35.14 5.78 -13.23
C VAL A 383 -33.97 5.05 -12.56
N MET A 384 -34.11 3.74 -12.32
CA MET A 384 -33.07 2.94 -11.69
C MET A 384 -31.83 2.84 -12.58
N GLU A 385 -31.99 2.82 -13.89
CA GLU A 385 -30.88 2.89 -14.85
C GLU A 385 -30.11 4.21 -14.76
N MET A 386 -30.80 5.35 -14.68
CA MET A 386 -30.13 6.65 -14.47
C MET A 386 -29.38 6.67 -13.14
N VAL A 387 -29.98 6.14 -12.08
CA VAL A 387 -29.34 6.02 -10.77
C VAL A 387 -28.10 5.13 -10.86
N VAL A 388 -28.18 3.96 -11.49
CA VAL A 388 -27.05 3.04 -11.68
C VAL A 388 -25.90 3.74 -12.40
N ARG A 389 -26.19 4.41 -13.54
CA ARG A 389 -25.17 5.15 -14.28
C ARG A 389 -24.56 6.29 -13.46
N LEU A 390 -25.38 7.01 -12.69
CA LEU A 390 -24.92 8.10 -11.83
C LEU A 390 -24.00 7.57 -10.72
N LEU A 391 -24.38 6.49 -10.04
CA LEU A 391 -23.61 5.86 -8.98
C LEU A 391 -22.30 5.26 -9.50
N CYS A 392 -22.32 4.64 -10.68
CA CYS A 392 -21.12 4.11 -11.32
C CYS A 392 -20.20 5.21 -11.87
N ARG A 393 -20.72 6.39 -12.19
CA ARG A 393 -19.94 7.52 -12.74
C ARG A 393 -19.03 8.17 -11.71
N TYR A 394 -19.48 8.27 -10.46
CA TYR A 394 -18.74 8.95 -9.39
C TYR A 394 -18.03 7.95 -8.48
N SER A 395 -16.74 8.21 -8.23
CA SER A 395 -16.01 7.58 -7.13
C SER A 395 -15.51 8.67 -6.21
N LEU A 396 -16.06 8.71 -5.00
CA LEU A 396 -15.76 9.75 -4.02
C LEU A 396 -14.48 9.45 -3.22
N VAL A 397 -13.97 8.22 -3.27
CA VAL A 397 -12.84 7.78 -2.44
C VAL A 397 -11.74 7.19 -3.31
N LYS A 398 -10.70 7.97 -3.60
CA LYS A 398 -9.45 7.48 -4.18
C LYS A 398 -8.52 7.07 -3.04
N ARG A 399 -8.14 5.78 -2.96
CA ARG A 399 -7.36 5.26 -1.81
C ARG A 399 -5.87 5.05 -2.08
N TRP A 400 -5.47 4.68 -3.30
CA TRP A 400 -4.06 4.75 -3.68
C TRP A 400 -3.78 6.04 -4.45
N HIS A 401 -2.81 6.80 -3.97
CA HIS A 401 -2.44 8.11 -4.50
C HIS A 401 -1.60 8.04 -5.77
N GLY A 402 -1.18 6.86 -6.24
CA GLY A 402 -0.38 6.72 -7.47
C GLY A 402 1.03 7.27 -7.35
N ARG A 403 1.51 7.46 -6.12
CA ARG A 403 2.83 8.05 -5.83
C ARG A 403 3.76 7.01 -5.25
N ILE A 404 5.02 7.08 -5.64
CA ILE A 404 6.13 6.31 -5.08
C ILE A 404 6.98 7.21 -4.20
N GLY A 405 7.33 6.72 -3.01
CA GLY A 405 8.26 7.42 -2.13
C GLY A 405 9.66 7.48 -2.75
N GLN A 406 10.41 8.51 -2.43
CA GLN A 406 11.76 8.74 -2.93
C GLN A 406 12.69 9.04 -1.75
N TYR A 407 13.82 8.36 -1.73
CA TYR A 407 14.88 8.56 -0.74
C TYR A 407 16.24 8.38 -1.41
N ASN A 408 17.16 9.31 -1.16
CA ASN A 408 18.53 9.24 -1.63
C ASN A 408 19.47 9.17 -0.43
N LEU A 409 20.22 8.07 -0.33
CA LEU A 409 21.15 7.83 0.77
C LEU A 409 22.34 8.80 0.78
N VAL A 410 22.90 9.11 -0.40
CA VAL A 410 24.13 9.89 -0.57
C VAL A 410 23.87 11.38 -0.30
N PHE A 411 22.70 11.90 -0.71
CA PHE A 411 22.35 13.32 -0.54
C PHE A 411 21.39 13.61 0.63
N GLY A 412 20.87 12.58 1.31
CA GLY A 412 19.90 12.70 2.42
C GLY A 412 20.52 12.99 3.79
N LEU A 413 21.73 13.55 3.85
CA LEU A 413 22.58 13.59 5.05
C LEU A 413 22.29 14.71 6.06
N ASP A 414 21.24 15.52 5.86
CA ASP A 414 20.83 16.49 6.87
C ASP A 414 20.09 15.79 8.02
N HIS A 415 20.70 15.82 9.21
CA HIS A 415 20.20 15.18 10.43
C HIS A 415 18.85 15.80 10.89
N GLN A 416 18.49 16.97 10.35
CA GLN A 416 17.31 17.72 10.72
C GLN A 416 16.22 17.60 9.64
N ARG A 417 15.29 16.67 9.89
CA ARG A 417 13.91 16.55 9.34
C ARG A 417 13.68 15.38 8.38
N HIS A 418 12.89 14.44 8.87
CA HIS A 418 12.23 13.28 8.25
C HIS A 418 11.33 13.57 7.03
N ARG A 419 11.69 14.47 6.12
CA ARG A 419 10.84 14.80 4.96
C ARG A 419 11.14 13.88 3.78
N PHE A 420 10.33 12.85 3.66
CA PHE A 420 10.26 12.00 2.49
C PHE A 420 9.52 12.72 1.37
N ALA A 421 10.04 12.63 0.15
CA ALA A 421 9.29 13.04 -1.02
C ALA A 421 8.55 11.85 -1.61
N SER A 422 7.49 12.17 -2.35
CA SER A 422 6.77 11.20 -3.15
C SER A 422 6.54 11.80 -4.53
N ILE A 423 6.86 11.07 -5.58
CA ILE A 423 6.59 11.47 -6.97
C ILE A 423 5.44 10.63 -7.53
N ASP A 424 4.67 11.17 -8.46
CA ASP A 424 3.71 10.37 -9.23
C ASP A 424 4.49 9.29 -10.00
N LEU A 425 3.98 8.06 -10.02
CA LEU A 425 4.63 6.91 -10.65
C LEU A 425 4.84 7.19 -12.15
N PRO A 426 6.09 7.42 -12.63
CA PRO A 426 6.34 7.81 -14.01
C PRO A 426 5.88 6.74 -15.00
N GLN A 427 5.39 7.16 -16.17
CA GLN A 427 4.95 6.24 -17.22
C GLN A 427 6.08 5.30 -17.68
N GLN A 428 7.31 5.81 -17.74
CA GLN A 428 8.50 5.06 -18.11
C GLN A 428 8.78 3.91 -17.11
N VAL A 429 8.57 4.17 -15.81
CA VAL A 429 8.69 3.14 -14.76
C VAL A 429 7.61 2.07 -14.94
N GLN A 430 6.37 2.48 -15.23
CA GLN A 430 5.29 1.53 -15.51
C GLN A 430 5.62 0.67 -16.74
N GLU A 431 6.15 1.25 -17.82
CA GLU A 431 6.58 0.51 -19.02
C GLU A 431 7.69 -0.49 -18.70
N ALA A 432 8.77 -0.04 -18.06
CA ALA A 432 9.92 -0.90 -17.76
C ALA A 432 9.54 -2.08 -16.85
N VAL A 433 8.77 -1.83 -15.78
CA VAL A 433 8.35 -2.91 -14.87
C VAL A 433 7.43 -3.90 -15.56
N LEU A 434 6.51 -3.45 -16.42
CA LEU A 434 5.63 -4.34 -17.17
C LEU A 434 6.37 -5.13 -18.26
N LEU A 435 7.38 -4.54 -18.89
CA LEU A 435 8.29 -5.25 -19.80
C LEU A 435 9.08 -6.33 -19.06
N SER A 436 9.65 -6.01 -17.90
CA SER A 436 10.33 -7.00 -17.05
C SER A 436 9.38 -8.12 -16.60
N LEU A 437 8.14 -7.78 -16.24
CA LEU A 437 7.11 -8.77 -15.91
C LEU A 437 6.79 -9.68 -17.10
N ARG A 438 6.64 -9.14 -18.32
CA ARG A 438 6.40 -9.92 -19.55
C ARG A 438 7.52 -10.92 -19.83
N ASN A 439 8.77 -10.54 -19.56
CA ASN A 439 9.91 -11.43 -19.74
C ASN A 439 9.87 -12.64 -18.79
N LEU A 440 9.16 -12.55 -17.66
CA LEU A 440 8.96 -13.68 -16.74
C LEU A 440 7.97 -14.74 -17.27
N ARG A 441 7.26 -14.47 -18.37
CA ARG A 441 6.31 -15.44 -18.96
C ARG A 441 7.00 -16.74 -19.36
N ASN A 442 8.14 -16.61 -20.03
CA ASN A 442 8.98 -17.72 -20.47
C ASN A 442 10.33 -17.55 -19.77
N PRO A 443 10.50 -18.07 -18.55
CA PRO A 443 11.79 -18.00 -17.89
C PRO A 443 12.78 -18.85 -18.71
N SER A 444 13.59 -18.22 -19.55
CA SER A 444 14.94 -18.73 -19.75
C SER A 444 15.55 -18.89 -18.36
N GLN A 445 16.34 -19.93 -18.10
CA GLN A 445 16.99 -20.17 -16.78
C GLN A 445 17.83 -18.97 -16.26
N GLN A 446 17.97 -17.90 -17.04
CA GLN A 446 18.63 -16.65 -16.72
C GLN A 446 17.95 -15.90 -15.57
N SER A 447 18.77 -15.51 -14.60
CA SER A 447 18.39 -14.60 -13.51
C SER A 447 17.93 -13.24 -14.05
N TYR A 448 17.18 -12.48 -13.23
CA TYR A 448 16.86 -11.08 -13.55
C TYR A 448 18.11 -10.24 -13.81
N LEU A 449 19.22 -10.59 -13.13
CA LEU A 449 20.52 -9.94 -13.28
C LEU A 449 21.14 -10.27 -14.64
N ASP A 450 21.16 -11.55 -15.05
CA ASP A 450 21.70 -12.00 -16.33
C ASP A 450 20.93 -11.37 -17.49
N SER A 451 19.60 -11.29 -17.35
CA SER A 451 18.76 -10.59 -18.30
C SER A 451 19.13 -9.12 -18.40
N ALA A 452 19.40 -8.43 -17.29
CA ALA A 452 19.87 -7.05 -17.32
C ALA A 452 21.25 -6.94 -18.01
N LEU A 453 22.19 -7.81 -17.65
CA LEU A 453 23.57 -7.83 -18.12
C LEU A 453 23.71 -8.00 -19.64
N SER A 454 22.69 -8.53 -20.34
CA SER A 454 22.66 -8.54 -21.81
C SER A 454 22.82 -7.15 -22.48
N ALA A 455 22.62 -6.05 -21.75
CA ALA A 455 22.82 -4.69 -22.24
C ALA A 455 24.29 -4.19 -22.13
N VAL A 456 25.18 -4.96 -21.51
CA VAL A 456 26.59 -4.59 -21.21
C VAL A 456 27.52 -5.69 -21.73
N PRO A 457 28.76 -5.38 -22.16
CA PRO A 457 29.70 -6.38 -22.67
C PRO A 457 29.98 -7.53 -21.68
N PRO A 458 30.22 -8.77 -22.17
CA PRO A 458 30.47 -9.95 -21.33
C PRO A 458 31.60 -9.80 -20.31
N ALA A 459 32.62 -8.99 -20.64
CA ALA A 459 33.75 -8.72 -19.75
C ALA A 459 33.35 -8.11 -18.40
N ALA A 460 32.20 -7.43 -18.34
CA ALA A 460 31.68 -6.85 -17.10
C ALA A 460 30.85 -7.84 -16.27
N HIS A 461 30.37 -8.94 -16.87
CA HIS A 461 29.42 -9.85 -16.23
C HIS A 461 30.06 -10.51 -15.01
N GLU A 462 31.27 -11.05 -15.17
CA GLU A 462 32.01 -11.71 -14.09
C GLU A 462 32.28 -10.76 -12.90
N LYS A 463 32.71 -9.53 -13.17
CA LYS A 463 32.97 -8.52 -12.14
C LYS A 463 31.70 -8.14 -11.36
N VAL A 464 30.59 -7.93 -12.08
CA VAL A 464 29.29 -7.60 -11.47
C VAL A 464 28.80 -8.77 -10.61
N HIS A 465 28.86 -10.01 -11.12
CA HIS A 465 28.48 -11.20 -10.36
C HIS A 465 29.32 -11.38 -9.10
N ALA A 466 30.64 -11.23 -9.19
CA ALA A 466 31.54 -11.36 -8.04
C ALA A 466 31.16 -10.37 -6.92
N LYS A 467 30.90 -9.09 -7.25
CA LYS A 467 30.50 -8.08 -6.26
C LYS A 467 29.11 -8.32 -5.67
N VAL A 468 28.14 -8.71 -6.49
CA VAL A 468 26.77 -8.98 -6.01
C VAL A 468 26.72 -10.23 -5.13
N ASN A 469 27.50 -11.26 -5.46
CA ASN A 469 27.58 -12.50 -4.69
C ASN A 469 28.41 -12.36 -3.40
N ALA A 470 29.35 -11.42 -3.36
CA ALA A 470 30.09 -11.09 -2.14
C ALA A 470 29.22 -10.48 -1.02
N VAL A 471 27.99 -10.06 -1.37
CA VAL A 471 27.09 -9.35 -0.47
C VAL A 471 25.92 -10.24 -0.05
N GLU A 472 25.74 -10.38 1.27
CA GLU A 472 24.76 -11.30 1.86
C GLU A 472 23.36 -10.66 2.00
N GLY A 473 22.37 -11.20 1.27
CA GLY A 473 20.97 -10.83 1.41
C GLY A 473 20.53 -9.57 0.66
N ASP A 474 19.21 -9.42 0.51
CA ASP A 474 18.62 -8.38 -0.34
C ASP A 474 18.79 -6.95 0.19
N VAL A 475 18.90 -6.77 1.51
CA VAL A 475 19.12 -5.45 2.12
C VAL A 475 20.45 -4.86 1.63
N HIS A 476 21.52 -5.63 1.73
CA HIS A 476 22.84 -5.16 1.33
C HIS A 476 22.91 -4.99 -0.19
N ARG A 477 22.26 -5.85 -0.97
CA ARG A 477 22.16 -5.71 -2.44
C ARG A 477 21.41 -4.45 -2.84
N VAL A 478 20.27 -4.11 -2.21
CA VAL A 478 19.54 -2.86 -2.45
C VAL A 478 20.44 -1.66 -2.19
N LEU A 479 21.16 -1.65 -1.07
CA LEU A 479 22.08 -0.56 -0.73
C LEU A 479 23.27 -0.47 -1.70
N LEU A 480 23.89 -1.61 -2.03
CA LEU A 480 24.99 -1.72 -3.00
C LEU A 480 24.60 -1.10 -4.35
N TRP A 481 23.48 -1.55 -4.91
CA TRP A 481 22.95 -1.05 -6.19
C TRP A 481 22.52 0.40 -6.10
N HIS A 482 21.93 0.83 -4.97
CA HIS A 482 21.53 2.24 -4.78
C HIS A 482 22.75 3.17 -4.79
N ILE A 483 23.81 2.81 -4.06
CA ILE A 483 25.07 3.55 -4.04
C ILE A 483 25.71 3.57 -5.43
N ALA A 484 25.76 2.43 -6.13
CA ALA A 484 26.29 2.35 -7.50
C ALA A 484 25.50 3.24 -8.48
N THR A 485 24.17 3.26 -8.36
CA THR A 485 23.30 4.10 -9.18
C THR A 485 23.53 5.59 -8.90
N CYS A 486 23.69 5.97 -7.62
CA CYS A 486 24.05 7.34 -7.23
C CYS A 486 25.45 7.74 -7.74
N TYR A 487 26.40 6.81 -7.76
CA TYR A 487 27.73 7.04 -8.33
C TYR A 487 27.67 7.32 -9.84
N CYS A 488 26.86 6.55 -10.59
CA CYS A 488 26.61 6.79 -12.01
C CYS A 488 25.93 8.15 -12.26
N GLU A 489 24.98 8.54 -11.40
CA GLU A 489 24.33 9.85 -11.48
C GLU A 489 25.31 11.01 -11.22
N LEU A 490 26.23 10.86 -10.25
CA LEU A 490 27.30 11.81 -9.98
C LEU A 490 28.25 11.95 -11.18
N HIS A 491 28.68 10.82 -11.77
CA HIS A 491 29.53 10.82 -12.96
C HIS A 491 28.86 11.54 -14.13
N LEU A 492 27.58 11.26 -14.40
CA LEU A 492 26.83 11.91 -15.47
C LEU A 492 26.76 13.44 -15.27
N ALA A 493 26.51 13.88 -14.03
CA ALA A 493 26.46 15.30 -13.68
C ALA A 493 27.81 16.00 -13.90
N GLU A 494 28.91 15.34 -13.53
CA GLU A 494 30.28 15.86 -13.69
C GLU A 494 30.67 15.92 -15.17
N THR A 495 30.53 14.81 -15.91
CA THR A 495 30.97 14.68 -17.30
C THR A 495 30.24 15.62 -18.25
N ARG A 496 28.93 15.84 -18.04
CA ARG A 496 28.11 16.68 -18.92
C ARG A 496 27.92 18.10 -18.40
N SER A 497 28.53 18.46 -17.26
CA SER A 497 28.29 19.73 -16.56
C SER A 497 26.80 20.05 -16.38
N ILE A 498 25.95 19.02 -16.28
CA ILE A 498 24.50 19.23 -16.22
C ILE A 498 24.19 19.81 -14.85
N GLY A 499 23.60 21.00 -14.86
CA GLY A 499 23.21 21.69 -13.65
C GLY A 499 22.23 20.85 -12.83
N VAL A 500 22.44 20.85 -11.51
CA VAL A 500 21.46 20.32 -10.56
C VAL A 500 20.18 21.10 -10.64
N ARG A 501 19.04 20.43 -10.43
CA ARG A 501 17.76 21.10 -10.26
C ARG A 501 17.78 22.00 -9.02
N ARG A 502 18.19 23.27 -9.21
CA ARG A 502 18.17 24.29 -8.15
C ARG A 502 16.73 24.75 -7.92
N PRO A 503 16.28 24.89 -6.66
CA PRO A 503 14.97 25.46 -6.41
C PRO A 503 14.81 26.86 -7.01
N TRP A 504 13.60 27.21 -7.43
CA TRP A 504 13.33 28.42 -8.23
C TRP A 504 13.81 29.73 -7.58
N TRP A 505 13.80 29.83 -6.25
CA TRP A 505 14.29 31.01 -5.51
C TRP A 505 15.82 31.21 -5.58
N VAL A 506 16.59 30.19 -5.97
CA VAL A 506 18.06 30.32 -6.18
C VAL A 506 18.36 31.02 -7.51
N LYS A 507 17.39 31.10 -8.44
CA LYS A 507 17.50 31.86 -9.69
C LYS A 507 17.06 33.33 -9.54
N VAL A 508 16.54 33.72 -8.38
CA VAL A 508 16.16 35.12 -8.09
C VAL A 508 17.40 35.89 -7.63
N PRO A 509 17.77 37.02 -8.26
CA PRO A 509 18.94 37.77 -7.87
C PRO A 509 18.86 38.26 -6.42
N ARG A 510 19.97 38.17 -5.66
CA ARG A 510 20.00 38.50 -4.21
C ARG A 510 19.43 39.89 -3.90
N TRP A 511 19.64 40.87 -4.77
CA TRP A 511 19.13 42.24 -4.65
C TRP A 511 17.60 42.37 -4.77
N VAL A 512 16.93 41.44 -5.45
CA VAL A 512 15.46 41.34 -5.50
C VAL A 512 14.91 40.63 -4.25
N MET A 513 15.68 39.69 -3.69
CA MET A 513 15.32 38.95 -2.49
C MET A 513 15.52 39.74 -1.19
N ILE A 514 16.51 40.64 -1.10
CA ILE A 514 16.88 41.33 0.14
C ILE A 514 15.74 42.20 0.73
N PRO A 515 14.95 42.95 -0.06
CA PRO A 515 13.79 43.69 0.48
C PRO A 515 12.65 42.77 0.92
N LEU A 516 12.37 41.70 0.15
CA LEU A 516 11.34 40.70 0.48
C LEU A 516 11.71 39.85 1.70
N LEU A 517 13.00 39.57 1.90
CA LEU A 517 13.56 38.79 3.00
C LEU A 517 13.30 39.42 4.36
N TRP A 518 13.28 40.76 4.46
CA TRP A 518 13.11 41.45 5.74
C TRP A 518 11.67 41.41 6.24
N VAL A 519 10.69 41.58 5.34
CA VAL A 519 9.25 41.52 5.67
C VAL A 519 8.76 40.09 5.82
N MET A 520 9.32 39.15 5.06
CA MET A 520 8.96 37.74 5.08
C MET A 520 9.94 36.88 5.88
N MET A 521 10.80 37.43 6.76
CA MET A 521 11.81 36.66 7.52
C MET A 521 11.26 35.38 8.18
N PRO A 522 10.08 35.35 8.82
CA PRO A 522 9.51 34.11 9.37
C PRO A 522 9.08 33.12 8.28
N ILE A 523 8.57 33.63 7.15
CA ILE A 523 8.10 32.85 6.01
C ILE A 523 9.27 32.35 5.16
N VAL A 524 10.33 33.14 5.02
CA VAL A 524 11.56 32.79 4.31
C VAL A 524 12.45 31.93 5.19
N GLU A 525 12.48 32.05 6.51
CA GLU A 525 13.11 31.04 7.39
C GLU A 525 12.30 29.73 7.34
N TYR A 526 10.97 29.81 7.29
CA TYR A 526 10.09 28.68 7.03
C TYR A 526 10.30 28.05 5.63
N PHE A 527 10.52 28.84 4.57
CA PHE A 527 10.78 28.38 3.20
C PHE A 527 12.25 27.96 2.97
N ARG A 528 13.22 28.63 3.59
CA ARG A 528 14.67 28.32 3.61
C ARG A 528 14.90 27.01 4.35
N THR A 529 14.27 26.81 5.50
CA THR A 529 14.25 25.51 6.18
C THR A 529 13.30 24.48 5.54
N ARG A 530 12.51 24.85 4.51
CA ARG A 530 11.74 23.94 3.63
C ARG A 530 12.49 23.60 2.34
N SER A 531 13.47 24.42 1.97
CA SER A 531 14.25 24.39 0.72
C SER A 531 15.52 23.56 0.79
N THR A 532 16.16 23.46 1.96
CA THR A 532 17.52 22.90 2.06
C THR A 532 17.56 21.38 2.14
N GLY A 533 16.43 20.69 2.17
CA GLY A 533 16.38 19.30 2.65
C GLY A 533 15.56 18.31 1.84
N VAL A 534 15.40 18.47 0.52
CA VAL A 534 14.73 17.44 -0.29
C VAL A 534 15.41 17.30 -1.65
N TRP A 535 16.58 16.66 -1.66
CA TRP A 535 17.21 16.13 -2.87
C TRP A 535 16.56 14.79 -3.22
N THR A 536 15.35 14.82 -3.80
CA THR A 536 14.63 13.61 -4.23
C THR A 536 14.12 13.78 -5.65
N ALA A 537 14.21 12.70 -6.44
CA ALA A 537 14.22 12.55 -7.91
C ALA A 537 13.52 13.58 -8.83
N PRO A 538 13.95 13.63 -10.12
CA PRO A 538 15.32 13.44 -10.61
C PRO A 538 16.16 14.67 -10.31
N PHE A 539 17.41 14.45 -9.94
CA PHE A 539 18.31 15.47 -9.41
C PHE A 539 19.02 16.25 -10.52
N VAL A 540 19.37 15.56 -11.61
CA VAL A 540 20.00 16.13 -12.80
C VAL A 540 18.94 16.77 -13.71
N ASP A 541 19.22 17.95 -14.28
CA ASP A 541 18.35 18.57 -15.28
C ASP A 541 18.25 17.68 -16.53
N GLN A 542 17.03 17.36 -16.94
CA GLN A 542 16.81 16.42 -18.04
C GLN A 542 16.94 17.07 -19.41
N SER A 543 16.95 18.40 -19.49
CA SER A 543 16.93 19.16 -20.75
C SER A 543 18.02 18.72 -21.75
N GLY A 544 19.20 18.34 -21.26
CA GLY A 544 20.34 17.88 -22.06
C GLY A 544 20.45 16.37 -22.31
N LEU A 545 19.43 15.57 -21.96
CA LEU A 545 19.42 14.12 -22.21
C LEU A 545 18.63 13.78 -23.48
N GLU A 546 19.18 12.89 -24.31
CA GLU A 546 18.47 12.28 -25.44
C GLU A 546 17.23 11.51 -24.97
N GLN A 547 16.28 11.30 -25.88
CA GLN A 547 14.96 10.79 -25.50
C GLN A 547 15.00 9.39 -24.86
N MET A 548 15.81 8.47 -25.40
CA MET A 548 15.91 7.10 -24.87
C MET A 548 16.74 7.05 -23.59
N GLU A 549 17.90 7.71 -23.57
CA GLU A 549 18.72 7.88 -22.35
C GLU A 549 17.89 8.45 -21.20
N ARG A 550 17.08 9.50 -21.45
CA ARG A 550 16.20 10.12 -20.45
C ARG A 550 15.19 9.13 -19.88
N LYS A 551 14.55 8.30 -20.72
CA LYS A 551 13.56 7.30 -20.27
C LYS A 551 14.22 6.28 -19.34
N HIS A 552 15.39 5.79 -19.71
CA HIS A 552 16.15 4.84 -18.91
C HIS A 552 16.66 5.45 -17.60
N TYR A 553 17.23 6.66 -17.66
CA TYR A 553 17.68 7.40 -16.48
C TYR A 553 16.55 7.63 -15.48
N ILE A 554 15.39 8.15 -15.92
CA ILE A 554 14.22 8.36 -15.03
C ILE A 554 13.81 7.07 -14.36
N THR A 555 13.79 5.97 -15.11
CA THR A 555 13.36 4.66 -14.61
C THR A 555 14.32 4.14 -13.53
N ALA A 556 15.62 4.13 -13.83
CA ALA A 556 16.66 3.65 -12.93
C ALA A 556 16.67 4.45 -11.61
N ILE A 557 16.69 5.79 -11.68
CA ILE A 557 16.73 6.65 -10.50
C ILE A 557 15.46 6.52 -9.67
N SER A 558 14.28 6.55 -10.31
CA SER A 558 13.01 6.49 -9.58
C SER A 558 12.84 5.19 -8.82
N LEU A 559 13.21 4.05 -9.43
CA LEU A 559 13.14 2.74 -8.80
C LEU A 559 14.23 2.55 -7.73
N SER A 560 15.46 3.01 -7.99
CA SER A 560 16.54 2.98 -7.00
C SER A 560 16.19 3.74 -5.73
N GLN A 561 15.72 5.00 -5.88
CA GLN A 561 15.29 5.83 -4.75
C GLN A 561 14.02 5.30 -4.08
N TYR A 562 13.15 4.63 -4.83
CA TYR A 562 11.98 3.94 -4.28
C TYR A 562 12.38 2.74 -3.42
N CYS A 563 13.29 1.88 -3.89
CA CYS A 563 13.79 0.75 -3.10
C CYS A 563 14.50 1.22 -1.83
N ALA A 564 15.29 2.29 -1.90
CA ALA A 564 15.92 2.91 -0.72
C ALA A 564 14.89 3.52 0.25
N HIS A 565 13.79 4.09 -0.28
CA HIS A 565 12.68 4.58 0.52
C HIS A 565 11.96 3.45 1.25
N VAL A 566 11.65 2.37 0.53
CA VAL A 566 11.03 1.16 1.11
C VAL A 566 11.92 0.59 2.20
N LEU A 567 13.24 0.49 1.97
CA LEU A 567 14.19 0.02 2.96
C LEU A 567 14.16 0.85 4.26
N ARG A 568 14.05 2.17 4.14
CA ARG A 568 14.09 3.10 5.29
C ARG A 568 12.77 3.20 6.05
N LEU A 569 11.64 3.20 5.36
CA LEU A 569 10.33 3.44 5.98
C LEU A 569 9.49 2.19 6.15
N ASN A 570 9.65 1.24 5.24
CA ASN A 570 8.86 0.01 5.20
C ASN A 570 9.78 -1.24 5.16
N PRO A 571 10.77 -1.38 6.08
CA PRO A 571 11.78 -2.45 6.02
C PRO A 571 11.21 -3.87 5.87
N PRO A 572 10.09 -4.26 6.50
CA PRO A 572 9.47 -5.57 6.30
C PRO A 572 9.08 -5.91 4.85
N LEU A 573 8.99 -4.94 3.93
CA LEU A 573 8.74 -5.20 2.51
C LEU A 573 9.97 -5.69 1.74
N ILE A 574 11.15 -5.64 2.35
CA ILE A 574 12.38 -6.23 1.80
C ILE A 574 12.61 -7.59 2.46
N PRO A 575 12.89 -8.64 1.68
CA PRO A 575 13.19 -9.95 2.25
C PRO A 575 14.39 -9.89 3.20
N GLY A 576 14.22 -10.35 4.44
CA GLY A 576 15.29 -10.39 5.43
C GLY A 576 14.82 -10.32 6.87
N ASN A 577 15.77 -10.29 7.80
CA ASN A 577 15.51 -10.05 9.21
C ASN A 577 15.35 -8.53 9.44
N GLU A 578 14.21 -8.11 10.00
CA GLU A 578 13.88 -6.69 10.23
C GLU A 578 14.91 -5.97 11.11
N ILE A 579 15.40 -6.64 12.16
CA ILE A 579 16.39 -6.08 13.10
C ILE A 579 17.71 -5.85 12.37
N LEU A 580 18.15 -6.85 11.60
CA LEU A 580 19.35 -6.77 10.79
C LEU A 580 19.21 -5.67 9.73
N THR A 581 18.05 -5.58 9.08
CA THR A 581 17.75 -4.58 8.05
C THR A 581 17.97 -3.16 8.56
N LYS A 582 17.42 -2.86 9.74
CA LYS A 582 17.56 -1.55 10.38
C LYS A 582 19.00 -1.28 10.81
N ALA A 583 19.66 -2.26 11.42
CA ALA A 583 21.05 -2.12 11.87
C ALA A 583 22.02 -1.86 10.71
N VAL A 584 21.88 -2.60 9.61
CA VAL A 584 22.69 -2.41 8.39
C VAL A 584 22.44 -1.04 7.78
N LEU A 585 21.17 -0.65 7.64
CA LEU A 585 20.83 0.67 7.08
C LEU A 585 21.40 1.81 7.94
N ASP A 586 21.22 1.76 9.25
CA ASP A 586 21.72 2.78 10.17
C ASP A 586 23.26 2.87 10.12
N GLN A 587 23.94 1.72 10.07
CA GLN A 587 25.39 1.67 9.93
C GLN A 587 25.87 2.29 8.62
N VAL A 588 25.22 1.96 7.49
CA VAL A 588 25.59 2.49 6.17
C VAL A 588 25.29 3.99 6.06
N ILE A 589 24.22 4.48 6.71
CA ILE A 589 23.94 5.92 6.80
C ILE A 589 25.07 6.63 7.56
N VAL A 590 25.50 6.09 8.70
CA VAL A 590 26.59 6.66 9.51
C VAL A 590 27.92 6.63 8.75
N GLU A 591 28.23 5.52 8.09
CA GLU A 591 29.39 5.37 7.22
C GLU A 591 29.40 6.42 6.11
N THR A 592 28.28 6.55 5.38
CA THR A 592 28.11 7.52 4.29
C THR A 592 28.24 8.95 4.80
N HIS A 593 27.62 9.27 5.94
CA HIS A 593 27.72 10.59 6.56
C HIS A 593 29.16 10.94 6.93
N ASN A 594 29.89 9.99 7.53
CA ASN A 594 31.27 10.21 7.95
C ASN A 594 32.21 10.34 6.75
N ALA A 595 32.03 9.51 5.72
CA ALA A 595 32.86 9.54 4.52
C ALA A 595 32.65 10.83 3.70
N LEU A 596 31.40 11.31 3.61
CA LEU A 596 31.03 12.50 2.84
C LEU A 596 30.98 13.77 3.68
N ARG A 597 31.43 13.72 4.94
CA ARG A 597 31.47 14.86 5.83
C ARG A 597 32.33 15.97 5.20
N ARG A 598 31.78 17.19 5.12
CA ARG A 598 32.42 18.38 4.51
C ARG A 598 32.54 18.34 2.98
N CYS A 599 31.79 17.48 2.28
CA CYS A 599 31.57 17.66 0.85
C CYS A 599 30.45 18.68 0.66
N TYR A 600 30.70 19.77 -0.06
CA TYR A 600 29.72 20.85 -0.26
C TYR A 600 29.19 20.90 -1.69
N SER A 601 29.89 20.24 -2.63
CA SER A 601 29.50 20.14 -4.03
C SER A 601 29.38 18.68 -4.50
N ILE A 602 28.74 18.49 -5.65
CA ILE A 602 28.70 17.20 -6.37
C ILE A 602 30.10 16.75 -6.72
N SER A 603 30.93 17.65 -7.27
CA SER A 603 32.30 17.35 -7.65
C SER A 603 33.13 16.95 -6.43
N ASP A 604 32.95 17.62 -5.28
CA ASP A 604 33.58 17.21 -4.00
C ASP A 604 33.17 15.79 -3.59
N THR A 605 31.88 15.49 -3.71
CA THR A 605 31.30 14.19 -3.36
C THR A 605 31.83 13.10 -4.29
N PHE A 606 31.82 13.34 -5.60
CA PHE A 606 32.32 12.42 -6.61
C PHE A 606 33.81 12.16 -6.44
N ALA A 607 34.62 13.22 -6.29
CA ALA A 607 36.06 13.13 -6.04
C ALA A 607 36.37 12.35 -4.75
N ARG A 608 35.58 12.55 -3.68
CA ARG A 608 35.72 11.79 -2.43
C ARG A 608 35.44 10.30 -2.63
N LEU A 609 34.35 9.95 -3.33
CA LEU A 609 34.02 8.55 -3.63
C LEU A 609 35.10 7.90 -4.51
N GLN A 610 35.58 8.61 -5.53
CA GLN A 610 36.64 8.13 -6.42
C GLN A 610 37.97 7.92 -5.67
N GLY A 611 38.34 8.83 -4.77
CA GLY A 611 39.53 8.68 -3.92
C GLY A 611 39.49 7.45 -3.01
N MET A 612 38.30 7.07 -2.51
CA MET A 612 38.14 5.85 -1.72
C MET A 612 38.34 4.56 -2.52
N ILE A 613 38.07 4.59 -3.83
CA ILE A 613 38.29 3.45 -4.72
C ILE A 613 39.80 3.29 -4.99
N GLN A 614 40.48 4.38 -5.33
CA GLN A 614 41.90 4.38 -5.72
C GLN A 614 42.85 4.07 -4.57
N GLY A 615 42.52 4.45 -3.33
CA GLY A 615 43.37 4.21 -2.16
C GLY A 615 43.70 2.73 -1.89
N GLN A 616 42.94 1.77 -2.41
CA GLN A 616 43.18 0.34 -2.21
C GLN A 616 44.14 -0.28 -3.24
N ASN A 617 44.15 0.19 -4.49
CA ASN A 617 45.04 -0.35 -5.53
C ASN A 617 46.53 -0.17 -5.15
N ASN A 618 46.84 0.89 -4.40
CA ASN A 618 48.20 1.17 -3.93
C ASN A 618 48.62 0.33 -2.70
N ASP A 619 47.67 -0.08 -1.85
CA ASP A 619 47.96 -0.90 -0.66
C ASP A 619 48.04 -2.40 -1.00
N GLN A 620 47.27 -2.87 -1.99
CA GLN A 620 47.31 -4.26 -2.45
C GLN A 620 48.60 -4.60 -3.23
N GLY A 621 49.21 -3.61 -3.91
CA GLY A 621 50.55 -3.71 -4.49
C GLY A 621 51.69 -3.68 -3.47
N LYS A 622 51.42 -3.25 -2.22
CA LYS A 622 52.42 -3.21 -1.14
C LYS A 622 52.48 -4.53 -0.34
N ILE A 623 51.35 -5.23 -0.20
CA ILE A 623 51.27 -6.52 0.50
C ILE A 623 51.92 -7.65 -0.31
N THR A 624 51.85 -7.60 -1.64
CA THR A 624 52.48 -8.58 -2.53
C THR A 624 54.00 -8.44 -2.60
N ASN A 625 54.55 -7.23 -2.40
CA ASN A 625 56.00 -7.00 -2.40
C ASN A 625 56.71 -7.36 -1.08
N ASN A 626 55.98 -7.61 0.01
CA ASN A 626 56.56 -7.89 1.32
C ASN A 626 56.55 -9.39 1.72
N GLN A 627 56.18 -10.31 0.81
CA GLN A 627 56.26 -11.76 1.06
C GLN A 627 57.55 -12.41 0.53
N GLY A 628 58.58 -11.62 0.20
CA GLY A 628 59.85 -12.10 -0.31
C GLY A 628 61.05 -11.68 0.53
N MET A 629 61.06 -11.88 1.84
CA MET A 629 62.29 -11.93 2.66
C MET A 629 61.96 -12.19 4.13
N THR A 630 62.21 -13.42 4.62
CA THR A 630 63.01 -13.64 5.84
C THR A 630 63.26 -15.13 6.05
N GLN A 631 64.54 -15.47 6.08
CA GLN A 631 65.14 -16.74 6.44
C GLN A 631 65.65 -16.61 7.89
N GLU A 632 65.48 -17.68 8.68
CA GLU A 632 66.24 -18.14 9.87
C GLU A 632 66.84 -17.16 10.91
N GLN A 633 66.49 -17.37 12.18
CA GLN A 633 67.36 -17.78 13.32
C GLN A 633 66.59 -17.58 14.65
N SER A 634 66.22 -18.65 15.38
CA SER A 634 66.97 -19.32 16.47
C SER A 634 67.19 -18.46 17.73
N GLY A 635 66.67 -18.91 18.88
CA GLY A 635 67.02 -18.33 20.19
C GLY A 635 66.03 -18.63 21.33
N ASN A 636 66.35 -19.67 22.09
CA ASN A 636 65.64 -20.25 23.25
C ASN A 636 65.76 -19.39 24.53
N GLY A 637 64.83 -19.53 25.50
CA GLY A 637 65.04 -19.00 26.86
C GLY A 637 63.80 -18.92 27.77
N ASN A 638 63.57 -19.96 28.56
CA ASN A 638 62.61 -20.07 29.65
C ASN A 638 62.80 -19.01 30.76
N LYS A 639 61.72 -18.63 31.46
CA LYS A 639 61.61 -18.78 32.93
C LYS A 639 60.22 -18.46 33.46
N GLU A 640 59.88 -19.25 34.48
CA GLU A 640 58.65 -19.33 35.24
C GLU A 640 58.54 -18.24 36.33
N ASP A 641 57.30 -18.03 36.79
CA ASP A 641 56.87 -18.00 38.21
C ASP A 641 56.20 -16.75 38.80
N GLU A 642 54.99 -17.07 39.31
CA GLU A 642 54.34 -16.69 40.57
C GLU A 642 53.79 -15.27 40.88
N ALA A 643 52.45 -15.27 40.98
CA ALA A 643 51.61 -14.86 42.12
C ALA A 643 51.75 -13.46 42.77
N SER A 644 50.66 -12.68 42.79
CA SER A 644 49.81 -12.49 43.98
C SER A 644 48.84 -11.28 43.88
N ASN A 645 47.77 -11.41 44.66
CA ASN A 645 46.61 -10.54 44.87
C ASN A 645 46.87 -9.04 45.11
N ASN A 646 45.95 -8.17 44.66
CA ASN A 646 45.13 -7.37 45.59
C ASN A 646 43.97 -6.61 44.92
N GLN A 647 42.82 -6.63 45.62
CA GLN A 647 41.64 -5.78 45.42
C GLN A 647 41.92 -4.35 45.89
N GLY A 648 41.31 -3.36 45.21
CA GLY A 648 41.13 -2.03 45.81
C GLY A 648 40.84 -0.88 44.85
N THR A 649 39.56 -0.51 44.79
CA THR A 649 39.03 0.87 44.65
C THR A 649 39.15 1.65 43.34
N ALA A 650 37.98 2.12 42.91
CA ALA A 650 37.75 3.03 41.82
C ALA A 650 38.25 4.45 42.15
N GLU A 651 38.90 5.11 41.19
CA GLU A 651 38.64 6.51 40.86
C GLU A 651 39.24 6.85 39.48
N GLY A 652 38.56 7.74 38.77
CA GLY A 652 38.64 7.85 37.31
C GLY A 652 39.91 8.50 36.77
N GLN A 653 40.31 8.05 35.59
CA GLN A 653 41.07 8.88 34.65
C GLN A 653 40.71 8.52 33.21
N ARG A 654 40.40 9.59 32.48
CA ARG A 654 39.97 9.67 31.08
C ARG A 654 41.11 9.24 30.15
N GLY A 655 41.26 7.93 29.97
CA GLY A 655 42.19 7.32 29.01
C GLY A 655 41.61 7.31 27.60
N LYS A 656 42.18 8.14 26.73
CA LYS A 656 41.91 8.24 25.29
C LYS A 656 42.33 6.92 24.63
N THR A 657 41.43 5.94 24.56
CA THR A 657 41.65 4.70 23.82
C THR A 657 41.60 5.01 22.33
N LYS A 658 42.79 5.20 21.77
CA LYS A 658 43.08 5.11 20.35
C LYS A 658 42.75 3.67 19.94
N ARG A 659 41.49 3.41 19.58
CA ARG A 659 41.13 2.15 18.91
C ARG A 659 41.74 2.22 17.53
N ASP A 660 42.71 1.35 17.30
CA ASP A 660 43.26 1.06 15.99
C ASP A 660 42.13 0.69 15.03
N ASN A 661 41.79 1.65 14.19
CA ASN A 661 40.75 1.56 13.16
C ASN A 661 41.33 1.06 11.82
N GLY A 662 42.48 0.37 11.86
CA GLY A 662 43.24 -0.02 10.67
C GLY A 662 42.66 -1.21 9.89
N GLY A 663 41.84 -2.06 10.52
CA GLY A 663 41.28 -3.27 9.90
C GLY A 663 39.84 -3.15 9.39
N ALA A 664 39.04 -2.20 9.89
CA ALA A 664 37.60 -2.09 9.56
C ALA A 664 37.30 -1.24 8.31
N ALA A 665 38.30 -0.54 7.76
CA ALA A 665 38.13 0.37 6.62
C ALA A 665 38.18 -0.33 5.24
N GLN A 666 38.43 -1.65 5.19
CA GLN A 666 38.80 -2.30 3.94
C GLN A 666 37.61 -2.72 3.05
N ASN A 667 36.46 -3.11 3.62
CA ASN A 667 35.30 -3.65 2.87
C ASN A 667 33.97 -2.99 3.25
N THR A 668 33.86 -1.68 3.06
CA THR A 668 32.63 -0.95 3.39
C THR A 668 31.63 -0.96 2.23
N LEU A 669 30.32 -0.90 2.52
CA LEU A 669 29.28 -1.00 1.48
C LEU A 669 29.26 0.22 0.56
N LEU A 670 29.60 1.41 1.10
CA LEU A 670 29.78 2.62 0.30
C LEU A 670 30.87 2.45 -0.76
N LYS A 671 31.99 1.86 -0.37
CA LYS A 671 33.12 1.62 -1.27
C LYS A 671 32.79 0.55 -2.30
N MET A 672 32.23 -0.58 -1.89
CA MET A 672 31.81 -1.64 -2.82
C MET A 672 30.79 -1.13 -3.85
N GLY A 673 29.81 -0.34 -3.41
CA GLY A 673 28.81 0.27 -4.30
C GLY A 673 29.44 1.28 -5.26
N SER A 674 30.38 2.11 -4.78
CA SER A 674 31.09 3.07 -5.65
C SER A 674 31.97 2.37 -6.69
N GLN A 675 32.66 1.30 -6.30
CA GLN A 675 33.43 0.46 -7.23
C GLN A 675 32.53 -0.22 -8.27
N LEU A 676 31.38 -0.74 -7.86
CA LEU A 676 30.41 -1.31 -8.81
C LEU A 676 29.93 -0.25 -9.80
N GLY A 677 29.64 0.96 -9.34
CA GLY A 677 29.30 2.09 -10.22
C GLY A 677 30.41 2.41 -11.22
N GLN A 678 31.67 2.43 -10.76
CA GLN A 678 32.83 2.64 -11.64
C GLN A 678 33.00 1.53 -12.67
N ASP A 679 32.93 0.25 -12.26
CA ASP A 679 33.03 -0.88 -13.18
C ASP A 679 31.95 -0.85 -14.28
N LEU A 680 30.74 -0.37 -13.95
CA LEU A 680 29.66 -0.20 -14.93
C LEU A 680 29.91 0.96 -15.90
N ILE A 681 30.47 2.07 -15.42
CA ILE A 681 30.87 3.21 -16.27
C ILE A 681 31.98 2.77 -17.23
N ASP A 682 33.01 2.10 -16.71
CA ASP A 682 34.14 1.61 -17.48
C ASP A 682 33.68 0.58 -18.53
N ALA A 683 32.73 -0.30 -18.18
CA ALA A 683 32.17 -1.28 -19.09
C ALA A 683 31.26 -0.68 -20.17
N ALA A 684 30.67 0.48 -19.93
CA ALA A 684 29.82 1.16 -20.89
C ALA A 684 30.62 1.89 -21.97
N ASP A 685 31.93 2.11 -21.77
CA ASP A 685 32.86 2.73 -22.72
C ASP A 685 32.30 4.04 -23.35
N GLY A 686 31.76 4.91 -22.49
CA GLY A 686 31.15 6.19 -22.90
C GLY A 686 29.70 6.10 -23.41
N ASN A 687 29.14 4.89 -23.61
CA ASN A 687 27.74 4.69 -23.99
C ASN A 687 26.79 4.82 -22.78
N ASN A 688 26.45 6.07 -22.45
CA ASN A 688 25.54 6.38 -21.34
C ASN A 688 24.14 5.77 -21.53
N GLU A 689 23.64 5.66 -22.77
CA GLU A 689 22.34 5.04 -23.03
C GLU A 689 22.34 3.58 -22.60
N ALA A 690 23.37 2.80 -22.98
CA ALA A 690 23.50 1.40 -22.59
C ALA A 690 23.64 1.23 -21.06
N LEU A 691 24.41 2.10 -20.40
CA LEU A 691 24.55 2.11 -18.94
C LEU A 691 23.20 2.32 -18.24
N TRP A 692 22.44 3.35 -18.64
CA TRP A 692 21.14 3.64 -18.03
C TRP A 692 20.10 2.58 -18.41
N ALA A 693 20.15 2.03 -19.63
CA ALA A 693 19.28 0.95 -20.06
C ALA A 693 19.50 -0.31 -19.22
N PHE A 694 20.76 -0.66 -18.95
CA PHE A 694 21.14 -1.71 -18.02
C PHE A 694 20.56 -1.47 -16.62
N LEU A 695 20.83 -0.29 -16.02
CA LEU A 695 20.34 0.05 -14.68
C LEU A 695 18.80 0.04 -14.61
N ALA A 696 18.12 0.55 -15.64
CA ALA A 696 16.66 0.53 -15.71
C ALA A 696 16.11 -0.89 -15.76
N LYS A 697 16.69 -1.76 -16.60
CA LYS A 697 16.30 -3.18 -16.72
C LYS A 697 16.59 -3.94 -15.43
N HIS A 698 17.76 -3.70 -14.82
CA HIS A 698 18.14 -4.26 -13.53
C HIS A 698 17.13 -3.89 -12.44
N TRP A 699 16.88 -2.59 -12.21
CA TRP A 699 15.96 -2.14 -11.16
C TRP A 699 14.52 -2.61 -11.38
N ALA A 700 14.05 -2.63 -12.63
CA ALA A 700 12.72 -3.12 -12.98
C ALA A 700 12.58 -4.64 -12.72
N GLY A 701 13.61 -5.42 -13.02
CA GLY A 701 13.65 -6.86 -12.67
C GLY A 701 13.80 -7.08 -11.17
N TYR A 702 14.67 -6.31 -10.51
CA TYR A 702 14.99 -6.50 -9.10
C TYR A 702 13.82 -6.13 -8.18
N VAL A 703 13.06 -5.07 -8.49
CA VAL A 703 11.85 -4.73 -7.71
C VAL A 703 10.78 -5.83 -7.81
N LEU A 704 10.67 -6.52 -8.96
CA LEU A 704 9.79 -7.69 -9.10
C LEU A 704 10.29 -8.87 -8.26
N HIS A 705 11.61 -9.11 -8.25
CA HIS A 705 12.22 -10.12 -7.40
C HIS A 705 11.97 -9.85 -5.91
N LEU A 706 12.16 -8.62 -5.44
CA LEU A 706 11.85 -8.21 -4.07
C LEU A 706 10.36 -8.44 -3.76
N ALA A 707 9.45 -8.04 -4.65
CA ALA A 707 8.01 -8.26 -4.47
C ALA A 707 7.64 -9.76 -4.38
N GLN A 708 8.30 -10.61 -5.18
CA GLN A 708 8.09 -12.06 -5.21
C GLN A 708 8.57 -12.74 -3.92
N SER A 709 9.69 -12.28 -3.38
CA SER A 709 10.37 -12.88 -2.23
C SER A 709 9.78 -12.44 -0.88
N THR A 710 8.93 -11.41 -0.87
CA THR A 710 8.30 -10.88 0.35
C THR A 710 7.05 -11.66 0.77
N ARG A 711 6.89 -11.87 2.08
CA ARG A 711 5.73 -12.57 2.65
C ARG A 711 4.46 -11.73 2.57
N ALA A 712 3.30 -12.40 2.37
CA ALA A 712 2.01 -11.73 2.32
C ALA A 712 1.71 -10.91 3.59
N SER A 713 2.11 -11.41 4.77
CA SER A 713 1.93 -10.71 6.05
C SER A 713 2.58 -9.33 6.08
N HIS A 714 3.73 -9.15 5.44
CA HIS A 714 4.40 -7.85 5.35
C HIS A 714 3.65 -6.89 4.42
N HIS A 715 3.16 -7.38 3.27
CA HIS A 715 2.28 -6.58 2.41
C HIS A 715 1.01 -6.14 3.14
N LYS A 716 0.44 -6.99 4.02
CA LYS A 716 -0.73 -6.66 4.83
C LYS A 716 -0.51 -5.37 5.63
N LEU A 717 0.61 -5.28 6.35
CA LEU A 717 0.94 -4.15 7.24
C LEU A 717 0.81 -2.80 6.54
N TYR A 718 1.27 -2.73 5.28
CA TYR A 718 1.30 -1.51 4.46
C TYR A 718 0.10 -1.31 3.54
N LEU A 719 -0.90 -2.21 3.56
CA LEU A 719 -2.17 -1.96 2.85
C LEU A 719 -2.94 -0.78 3.47
N SER A 720 -2.82 -0.60 4.80
CA SER A 720 -3.54 0.44 5.55
C SER A 720 -3.21 1.87 5.10
N THR A 721 -2.00 2.10 4.58
CA THR A 721 -1.52 3.38 4.05
C THR A 721 -1.85 3.59 2.56
N GLY A 722 -2.58 2.66 1.93
CA GLY A 722 -2.94 2.70 0.51
C GLY A 722 -2.13 1.75 -0.38
N GLY A 723 -1.17 1.02 0.20
CA GLY A 723 -0.31 0.08 -0.50
C GLY A 723 0.85 0.75 -1.25
N GLU A 724 2.03 0.17 -1.13
CA GLU A 724 3.23 0.55 -1.87
C GLU A 724 3.21 -0.02 -3.31
N LEU A 725 4.04 0.51 -4.22
CA LEU A 725 4.21 -0.06 -5.57
C LEU A 725 4.56 -1.56 -5.48
N MET A 726 5.45 -1.93 -4.55
CA MET A 726 5.82 -3.32 -4.26
C MET A 726 4.62 -4.22 -4.00
N THR A 727 3.60 -3.73 -3.29
CA THR A 727 2.37 -4.48 -3.00
C THR A 727 1.50 -4.69 -4.25
N HIS A 728 1.50 -3.73 -5.18
CA HIS A 728 0.83 -3.90 -6.47
C HIS A 728 1.54 -4.96 -7.33
N LEU A 729 2.87 -4.92 -7.37
CA LEU A 729 3.66 -5.92 -8.09
C LEU A 729 3.51 -7.32 -7.48
N TRP A 730 3.52 -7.42 -6.15
CA TRP A 730 3.27 -8.67 -5.43
C TRP A 730 1.90 -9.28 -5.77
N ALA A 731 0.85 -8.46 -5.85
CA ALA A 731 -0.49 -8.94 -6.22
C ALA A 731 -0.50 -9.49 -7.66
N LEU A 732 0.16 -8.81 -8.61
CA LEU A 732 0.28 -9.28 -9.99
C LEU A 732 1.05 -10.60 -10.08
N LEU A 733 2.20 -10.70 -9.42
CA LEU A 733 3.02 -11.92 -9.36
C LEU A 733 2.27 -13.08 -8.69
N SER A 734 1.45 -12.76 -7.67
CA SER A 734 0.58 -13.71 -6.97
C SER A 734 -0.45 -14.34 -7.88
N HIS A 735 -1.05 -13.57 -8.80
CA HIS A 735 -1.98 -14.09 -9.80
C HIS A 735 -1.29 -14.74 -10.98
N ALA A 736 -0.12 -14.26 -11.38
CA ALA A 736 0.66 -14.89 -12.44
C ALA A 736 1.20 -16.28 -12.03
N GLY A 737 1.01 -16.71 -10.78
CA GLY A 737 1.57 -17.98 -10.29
C GLY A 737 3.09 -17.96 -10.23
N LEU A 738 3.70 -16.78 -10.17
CA LEU A 738 5.15 -16.58 -10.17
C LEU A 738 5.73 -16.43 -8.78
N MET A 739 4.95 -16.65 -7.72
CA MET A 739 5.48 -16.63 -6.36
C MET A 739 6.36 -17.87 -6.15
N GLY A 740 7.62 -17.69 -5.76
CA GLY A 740 8.57 -18.78 -5.51
C GLY A 740 8.14 -19.69 -4.34
N ALA A 741 9.05 -20.54 -3.86
CA ALA A 741 8.78 -21.52 -2.78
C ALA A 741 8.48 -20.93 -1.38
N VAL A 742 8.29 -19.61 -1.26
CA VAL A 742 8.07 -18.94 0.02
C VAL A 742 6.67 -19.29 0.56
N ALA A 743 6.60 -19.93 1.72
CA ALA A 743 5.34 -20.13 2.43
C ALA A 743 4.78 -18.77 2.89
N HIS A 744 3.67 -18.32 2.28
CA HIS A 744 3.11 -16.96 2.46
C HIS A 744 2.14 -16.83 3.65
N GLY A 745 2.22 -17.73 4.61
CA GLY A 745 1.32 -17.80 5.74
C GLY A 745 1.55 -16.84 6.88
N GLU A 746 0.47 -16.44 7.54
CA GLU A 746 0.56 -16.07 8.95
C GLU A 746 0.85 -17.35 9.73
N MET A 747 2.06 -17.47 10.30
CA MET A 747 2.32 -18.43 11.37
C MET A 747 1.46 -18.02 12.58
N GLY A 748 0.21 -18.45 12.59
CA GLY A 748 -0.53 -18.64 13.82
C GLY A 748 0.19 -19.75 14.59
N THR A 749 0.69 -19.44 15.76
CA THR A 749 1.15 -20.43 16.73
C THR A 749 0.08 -21.51 16.89
N GLY A 750 0.38 -22.74 16.46
CA GLY A 750 -0.46 -23.93 16.68
C GLY A 750 -1.22 -24.43 15.45
N ALA A 751 -0.49 -24.97 14.46
CA ALA A 751 -0.87 -26.17 13.71
C ALA A 751 0.34 -26.62 12.89
N THR A 752 0.93 -27.75 13.26
CA THR A 752 1.90 -28.46 12.42
C THR A 752 1.27 -28.80 11.06
N PRO A 753 2.02 -28.76 9.95
CA PRO A 753 1.53 -29.26 8.68
C PRO A 753 1.24 -30.75 8.84
N ILE A 754 0.03 -31.18 8.48
CA ILE A 754 -0.26 -32.60 8.27
C ILE A 754 0.57 -33.00 7.05
N GLN A 755 1.63 -33.76 7.30
CA GLN A 755 2.40 -34.44 6.27
C GLN A 755 1.46 -35.46 5.61
N GLU A 756 1.21 -35.30 4.31
CA GLU A 756 0.54 -36.32 3.51
C GLU A 756 1.47 -37.54 3.46
N ASP A 757 1.19 -38.56 4.29
CA ASP A 757 1.76 -39.89 4.10
C ASP A 757 1.31 -40.42 2.74
N GLN A 758 2.28 -40.72 1.88
CA GLN A 758 2.05 -41.48 0.67
C GLN A 758 1.49 -42.87 1.05
N PRO A 759 0.44 -43.36 0.39
CA PRO A 759 0.00 -44.73 0.62
C PRO A 759 1.06 -45.69 0.07
N GLN A 760 1.74 -46.41 0.97
CA GLN A 760 2.48 -47.61 0.60
C GLN A 760 1.51 -48.62 -0.02
N VAL A 761 1.80 -48.99 -1.27
CA VAL A 761 1.13 -50.07 -1.98
C VAL A 761 1.53 -51.37 -1.28
N LEU A 762 0.62 -51.93 -0.49
CA LEU A 762 0.75 -53.29 0.03
C LEU A 762 0.26 -54.25 -1.07
N ASP A 763 1.21 -54.83 -1.81
CA ASP A 763 0.92 -55.96 -2.71
C ASP A 763 0.63 -57.21 -1.86
N LEU A 764 -0.66 -57.51 -1.67
CA LEU A 764 -1.12 -58.80 -1.20
C LEU A 764 -1.47 -59.66 -2.42
N HIS A 765 -0.53 -60.52 -2.81
CA HIS A 765 -0.81 -61.66 -3.67
C HIS A 765 -1.72 -62.66 -2.94
N PRO A 766 -2.74 -63.23 -3.60
CA PRO A 766 -3.57 -64.26 -2.99
C PRO A 766 -2.80 -65.60 -2.93
N THR A 767 -3.05 -66.29 -1.82
CA THR A 767 -2.48 -67.54 -1.32
C THR A 767 -2.41 -68.72 -2.29
N SER A 768 -1.32 -69.49 -2.16
CA SER A 768 -1.40 -70.94 -1.94
C SER A 768 -0.59 -71.30 -0.70
#